data_AF-A0A8C6FT39-F1
#
_entry.id   AF-A0A8C6FT39-F1
#
_cell.length_a   1.000
_cell.length_b   1.000
_cell.length_c   1.000
_cell.angle_alpha   90.00
_cell.angle_beta   90.00
_cell.angle_gamma   90.00
#
_symmetry.space_group_name_H-M   'P 1'
#
loop_
_entity.id
_entity.type
_entity.pdbx_description
1 polymer ?
#
loop_
_entity_poly.entity_id
_entity_poly.type
_entity_poly.pdbx_seq_one_letter_code
_entity_poly.pdbx_strand_id
1 'polypeptide(L)'
;MKTPLLALVLWSLLLRQGLPFWTSHVSRNCQDGSYEISVLMMNNSAFPEPLNNLEEVVKEGVKIVRQRLLEAGLNVTVNATFIYSDGVIYKSSDCRSSTCEGLDLLRTISVSAFNPDIGLFLTSWHSLDTDLNYPMISAGSFGLSCDYKETLTRMMSPARKLMYFLVDFWKFNFQFKPFSWNTAYVFKNSTETEDCFWYLNALEAGVSYFSQKLGFKEMLRGDTEFQDILMDQNRKSNVIVMCGGPETIRDLRGDRAVAEDIVIILVDLFNDHYFMDNITAPDYMKNVLVLTLPPENSVSNSSSSMNLSLAKNDFAAAYLDGVLLFGHMLKIFLENGEDITTSKFAHAFRNITFEGHVGPVTLDACGDIDNTMYLLYTSVDTSKYKVLLTYDTRVNQTSPVDKSPTFIWKNHKLPNDIPGRGPQILMIAVFTLAGTVVLLLLIALLVLRKYKREHALRQKKWSHIPPENIFPLESNETNHISLKIDDDKRRDTIQRLRQCKYDKKRVILKDLKHNDGNFTEKQKIELNKLLQIDYYNLTKFYGTVKLDSTIFGVIEYCERGSLRVRNQDHFQFPNQPTMCKKKKNCVVEILNGMSYLHSSKTEVHGRLKSTNCVVDSRMVVKITDFGCNSILPPRKDLWTAPEHLRVASVSQKGDVYSYGIIAQEIIQRRETFYTLSCRDQKEKIFRVENSNGVKPFRPDLFLETAEEKELEVYLLVKNCWEEDPEKRPDFKKIENTLAKIFGLFHDQKNESYMDTLIRRLQLYSRNLEHLVEERTQLYKAERDRGDWDWQIRTVDTVYKIDAGVPLVIQMVKNLPAVQETQI
;
A
#
# COMPACT_ATOMS: atom_id res chain seq x y z
N MET A 1 38.44 -3.63 2.62
CA MET A 1 39.80 -3.37 2.08
C MET A 1 39.68 -2.74 0.71
N LYS A 2 39.73 -1.40 0.62
CA LYS A 2 40.21 -0.63 -0.55
C LYS A 2 40.71 0.72 -0.01
N THR A 3 41.95 1.04 -0.35
CA THR A 3 42.75 2.19 0.05
C THR A 3 42.35 3.47 -0.72
N PRO A 4 42.59 4.69 -0.16
CA PRO A 4 42.37 5.94 -0.87
C PRO A 4 43.64 6.42 -1.58
N LEU A 5 43.49 6.91 -2.81
CA LEU A 5 44.58 7.47 -3.64
C LEU A 5 44.32 8.96 -3.79
N LEU A 6 44.78 9.75 -2.81
CA LEU A 6 44.55 11.20 -2.72
C LEU A 6 45.86 12.01 -2.71
N ALA A 7 46.96 11.44 -3.23
CA ALA A 7 48.30 12.02 -3.11
C ALA A 7 48.99 12.41 -4.43
N LEU A 8 48.28 12.41 -5.58
CA LEU A 8 48.91 12.68 -6.89
C LEU A 8 48.39 13.91 -7.65
N VAL A 9 47.48 14.70 -7.08
CA VAL A 9 46.94 15.91 -7.74
C VAL A 9 47.62 17.21 -7.25
N LEU A 10 48.42 17.15 -6.18
CA LEU A 10 49.04 18.34 -5.57
C LEU A 10 50.42 18.73 -6.14
N TRP A 11 50.98 17.98 -7.09
CA TRP A 11 52.32 18.25 -7.63
C TRP A 11 52.36 18.80 -9.08
N SER A 12 51.23 18.89 -9.77
CA SER A 12 51.15 19.47 -11.12
C SER A 12 50.84 20.99 -11.14
N LEU A 13 50.60 21.61 -9.98
CA LEU A 13 50.27 23.04 -9.87
C LEU A 13 51.49 23.97 -9.70
N LEU A 14 52.72 23.44 -9.57
CA LEU A 14 53.93 24.23 -9.30
C LEU A 14 54.83 24.48 -10.54
N LEU A 15 54.47 23.97 -11.72
CA LEU A 15 55.25 24.14 -12.96
C LEU A 15 54.35 24.45 -14.17
N ARG A 16 53.75 25.64 -14.20
CA ARG A 16 53.40 26.32 -15.46
C ARG A 16 54.02 27.72 -15.45
N GLN A 17 55.28 27.77 -15.85
CA GLN A 17 55.88 29.00 -16.37
C GLN A 17 55.31 29.24 -17.78
N GLY A 18 54.79 30.43 -18.02
CA GLY A 18 54.38 30.91 -19.35
C GLY A 18 52.88 31.14 -19.49
N LEU A 19 52.37 32.23 -18.92
CA LEU A 19 51.21 32.92 -19.48
C LEU A 19 51.73 34.15 -20.23
N PRO A 20 51.44 34.30 -21.53
CA PRO A 20 51.74 35.53 -22.24
C PRO A 20 50.90 36.66 -21.63
N PHE A 21 51.56 37.80 -21.40
CA PHE A 21 50.94 39.04 -21.00
C PHE A 21 49.90 39.46 -22.06
N TRP A 22 48.63 39.55 -21.66
CA TRP A 22 47.59 40.21 -22.43
C TRP A 22 47.45 41.64 -21.92
N THR A 23 47.83 42.60 -22.75
CA THR A 23 47.65 44.02 -22.48
C THR A 23 46.32 44.47 -23.08
N SER A 24 45.28 44.61 -22.26
CA SER A 24 44.21 45.56 -22.56
C SER A 24 44.01 46.48 -21.35
N HIS A 25 44.27 47.76 -21.57
CA HIS A 25 44.00 48.81 -20.60
C HIS A 25 42.48 48.99 -20.50
N VAL A 26 41.85 48.46 -19.45
CA VAL A 26 40.52 48.92 -19.05
C VAL A 26 40.69 50.36 -18.57
N SER A 27 40.21 51.30 -19.37
CA SER A 27 40.25 52.75 -19.10
C SER A 27 39.36 53.07 -17.90
N ARG A 28 39.90 53.81 -16.93
CA ARG A 28 39.21 54.26 -15.71
C ARG A 28 38.62 55.67 -15.88
N ASN A 29 37.75 55.88 -16.88
CA ASN A 29 37.28 57.24 -17.21
C ASN A 29 35.75 57.35 -17.27
N CYS A 30 35.07 57.26 -16.13
CA CYS A 30 33.76 57.90 -15.94
C CYS A 30 33.91 59.05 -14.96
N GLN A 31 34.49 60.15 -15.42
CA GLN A 31 34.56 61.43 -14.72
C GLN A 31 34.20 62.54 -15.73
N ASP A 32 33.62 63.64 -15.25
CA ASP A 32 33.33 64.85 -16.02
C ASP A 32 32.47 64.65 -17.28
N GLY A 33 31.34 63.94 -17.17
CA GLY A 33 30.35 63.83 -18.26
C GLY A 33 30.76 62.93 -19.42
N SER A 34 31.81 62.12 -19.26
CA SER A 34 32.18 61.04 -20.19
C SER A 34 31.80 59.68 -19.59
N TYR A 35 31.13 58.83 -20.37
CA TYR A 35 30.69 57.49 -20.00
C TYR A 35 31.24 56.46 -20.98
N GLU A 36 31.64 55.30 -20.49
CA GLU A 36 32.29 54.26 -21.29
C GLU A 36 31.57 52.90 -21.13
N ILE A 37 31.27 52.26 -22.25
CA ILE A 37 30.66 50.93 -22.35
C ILE A 37 31.76 49.93 -22.71
N SER A 38 31.89 48.83 -21.98
CA SER A 38 32.91 47.80 -22.25
C SER A 38 32.30 46.58 -22.93
N VAL A 39 32.36 46.55 -24.25
CA VAL A 39 31.75 45.48 -25.04
C VAL A 39 32.70 44.30 -25.19
N LEU A 40 32.25 43.14 -24.70
CA LEU A 40 32.95 41.88 -24.93
C LEU A 40 32.48 41.29 -26.27
N MET A 41 33.41 41.10 -27.18
CA MET A 41 33.19 40.58 -28.52
C MET A 41 33.44 39.07 -28.52
N MET A 42 32.36 38.28 -28.59
CA MET A 42 32.42 36.82 -28.56
C MET A 42 31.97 36.23 -29.88
N ASN A 43 32.68 35.22 -30.37
CA ASN A 43 32.25 34.45 -31.53
C ASN A 43 31.11 33.51 -31.09
N ASN A 44 30.02 33.49 -31.86
CA ASN A 44 28.85 32.65 -31.58
C ASN A 44 28.68 31.62 -32.70
N SER A 45 28.66 30.33 -32.33
CA SER A 45 28.51 29.26 -33.32
C SER A 45 27.12 29.19 -33.96
N ALA A 46 26.09 29.68 -33.25
CA ALA A 46 24.71 29.76 -33.76
C ALA A 46 24.53 30.93 -34.74
N PHE A 47 25.28 32.02 -34.53
CA PHE A 47 25.19 33.25 -35.33
C PHE A 47 26.59 33.65 -35.81
N PRO A 48 27.05 33.11 -36.95
CA PRO A 48 28.39 33.36 -37.47
C PRO A 48 28.49 34.75 -38.11
N GLU A 49 28.33 35.81 -37.32
CA GLU A 49 28.64 37.17 -37.74
C GLU A 49 30.12 37.48 -37.49
N PRO A 50 30.83 38.04 -38.49
CA PRO A 50 32.17 38.56 -38.28
C PRO A 50 32.18 39.58 -37.13
N LEU A 51 33.15 39.47 -36.22
CA LEU A 51 33.27 40.40 -35.08
C LEU A 51 33.36 41.87 -35.53
N ASN A 52 33.94 42.14 -36.70
CA ASN A 52 33.99 43.48 -37.28
C ASN A 52 32.59 44.04 -37.58
N ASN A 53 31.63 43.21 -38.01
CA ASN A 53 30.26 43.67 -38.25
C ASN A 53 29.58 44.02 -36.93
N LEU A 54 29.73 43.18 -35.91
CA LEU A 54 29.19 43.44 -34.57
C LEU A 54 29.78 44.72 -33.97
N GLU A 55 31.07 44.99 -34.19
CA GLU A 55 31.73 46.21 -33.75
C GLU A 55 31.12 47.46 -34.41
N GLU A 56 30.89 47.42 -35.72
CA GLU A 56 30.24 48.51 -36.45
C GLU A 56 28.78 48.72 -35.99
N VAL A 57 28.06 47.64 -35.68
CA VAL A 57 26.71 47.71 -35.10
C VAL A 57 26.71 48.42 -33.74
N VAL A 58 27.65 48.09 -32.85
CA VAL A 58 27.80 48.78 -31.56
C VAL A 58 28.17 50.24 -31.74
N LYS A 59 29.10 50.56 -32.65
CA LYS A 59 29.48 51.96 -32.94
C LYS A 59 28.29 52.78 -33.43
N GLU A 60 27.46 52.21 -34.29
CA GLU A 60 26.23 52.88 -34.75
C GLU A 60 25.25 53.05 -33.59
N GLY A 61 25.09 52.06 -32.71
CA GLY A 61 24.31 52.18 -31.48
C GLY A 61 24.76 53.33 -30.58
N VAL A 62 26.07 53.47 -30.36
CA VAL A 62 26.65 54.57 -29.58
C VAL A 62 26.35 55.93 -30.22
N LYS A 63 26.42 56.02 -31.56
CA LYS A 63 26.08 57.23 -32.30
C LYS A 63 24.61 57.60 -32.14
N ILE A 64 23.70 56.63 -32.20
CA ILE A 64 22.27 56.84 -31.94
C ILE A 64 22.05 57.33 -30.50
N VAL A 65 22.72 56.72 -29.52
CA VAL A 65 22.63 57.13 -28.10
C VAL A 65 23.10 58.57 -27.92
N ARG A 66 24.26 58.95 -28.48
CA ARG A 66 24.76 60.33 -28.42
C ARG A 66 23.76 61.31 -29.02
N GLN A 67 23.17 60.98 -30.16
CA GLN A 67 22.17 61.83 -30.79
C GLN A 67 20.94 61.99 -29.89
N ARG A 68 20.41 60.90 -29.33
CA ARG A 68 19.24 60.93 -28.42
C ARG A 68 19.50 61.73 -27.12
N LEU A 69 20.73 61.69 -26.60
CA LEU A 69 21.13 62.47 -25.42
C LEU A 69 21.26 63.97 -25.75
N LEU A 70 21.86 64.30 -26.90
CA LEU A 70 21.94 65.68 -27.37
C LEU A 70 20.56 66.29 -27.63
N GLU A 71 19.64 65.54 -28.25
CA GLU A 71 18.25 65.95 -28.45
C GLU A 71 17.49 66.18 -27.13
N ALA A 72 17.89 65.50 -26.05
CA ALA A 72 17.37 65.72 -24.70
C ALA A 72 18.04 66.90 -23.96
N GLY A 73 18.98 67.60 -24.59
CA GLY A 73 19.72 68.71 -23.97
C GLY A 73 20.83 68.28 -23.01
N LEU A 74 21.22 67.00 -23.01
CA LEU A 74 22.28 66.46 -22.16
C LEU A 74 23.61 66.46 -22.91
N ASN A 75 24.56 67.30 -22.47
CA ASN A 75 25.90 67.39 -23.08
C ASN A 75 26.87 66.41 -22.40
N VAL A 76 26.73 65.12 -22.72
CA VAL A 76 27.57 64.03 -22.21
C VAL A 76 28.16 63.22 -23.36
N THR A 77 29.36 62.67 -23.16
CA THR A 77 30.04 61.84 -24.16
C THR A 77 29.86 60.37 -23.78
N VAL A 78 29.43 59.53 -24.72
CA VAL A 78 29.35 58.07 -24.52
C VAL A 78 30.31 57.38 -25.48
N ASN A 79 31.22 56.54 -24.99
CA ASN A 79 32.19 55.78 -25.78
C ASN A 79 32.01 54.27 -25.57
N ALA A 80 32.53 53.46 -26.49
CA ALA A 80 32.61 52.01 -26.34
C ALA A 80 34.06 51.53 -26.48
N THR A 81 34.48 50.63 -25.59
CA THR A 81 35.70 49.84 -25.68
C THR A 81 35.37 48.42 -26.05
N PHE A 82 36.24 47.80 -26.85
CA PHE A 82 36.04 46.45 -27.35
C PHE A 82 37.09 45.52 -26.77
N ILE A 83 36.64 44.42 -26.19
CA ILE A 83 37.49 43.34 -25.68
C ILE A 83 37.25 42.14 -26.57
N TYR A 84 38.30 41.64 -27.21
CA TYR A 84 38.23 40.48 -28.08
C TYR A 84 38.80 39.26 -27.36
N SER A 85 38.24 38.08 -27.65
CA SER A 85 38.77 36.82 -27.15
C SER A 85 39.42 36.00 -28.27
N ASP A 86 40.63 35.48 -28.04
CA ASP A 86 41.42 34.74 -29.05
C ASP A 86 40.92 33.30 -29.30
N GLY A 87 39.85 32.83 -28.65
CA GLY A 87 39.23 31.52 -28.93
C GLY A 87 40.04 30.29 -28.50
N VAL A 88 41.18 30.46 -27.80
CA VAL A 88 42.09 29.36 -27.45
C VAL A 88 41.61 28.54 -26.23
N ILE A 89 40.75 29.11 -25.38
CA ILE A 89 40.34 28.49 -24.11
C ILE A 89 39.43 27.27 -24.35
N TYR A 90 38.56 27.36 -25.36
CA TYR A 90 37.56 26.34 -25.72
C TYR A 90 38.14 24.95 -26.05
N LYS A 91 39.36 24.87 -26.61
CA LYS A 91 39.94 23.59 -27.03
C LYS A 91 40.54 22.74 -25.91
N SER A 92 40.69 23.29 -24.70
CA SER A 92 41.52 22.67 -23.66
C SER A 92 40.76 22.09 -22.45
N SER A 93 39.48 22.40 -22.27
CA SER A 93 38.79 22.22 -20.98
C SER A 93 37.37 21.60 -21.08
N ASP A 94 37.11 20.65 -21.98
CA ASP A 94 35.82 19.92 -22.12
C ASP A 94 34.54 20.81 -22.22
N CYS A 95 34.68 22.13 -22.32
CA CYS A 95 33.60 23.12 -22.35
C CYS A 95 33.24 23.43 -23.81
N ARG A 96 31.96 23.25 -24.17
CA ARG A 96 31.45 23.37 -25.55
C ARG A 96 30.73 24.70 -25.87
N SER A 97 30.88 25.74 -25.05
CA SER A 97 30.18 27.02 -25.28
C SER A 97 31.09 28.24 -25.13
N SER A 98 30.88 29.27 -25.96
CA SER A 98 31.59 30.57 -25.87
C SER A 98 31.46 31.21 -24.48
N THR A 99 30.33 30.95 -23.84
CA THR A 99 30.02 31.21 -22.44
C THR A 99 31.14 30.86 -21.41
N CYS A 100 31.84 29.71 -21.54
CA CYS A 100 32.88 29.32 -20.59
C CYS A 100 34.12 30.22 -20.70
N GLU A 101 34.42 30.65 -21.92
CA GLU A 101 35.47 31.61 -22.23
C GLU A 101 35.11 33.00 -21.69
N GLY A 102 33.85 33.42 -21.80
CA GLY A 102 33.34 34.63 -21.16
C GLY A 102 33.54 34.67 -19.64
N LEU A 103 33.29 33.55 -18.94
CA LEU A 103 33.51 33.45 -17.49
C LEU A 103 34.98 33.56 -17.10
N ASP A 104 35.87 32.85 -17.78
CA ASP A 104 37.31 32.89 -17.47
C ASP A 104 37.91 34.27 -17.78
N LEU A 105 37.40 34.93 -18.83
CA LEU A 105 37.77 36.32 -19.13
C LEU A 105 37.24 37.28 -18.07
N LEU A 106 35.98 37.17 -17.65
CA LEU A 106 35.41 37.99 -16.56
C LEU A 106 36.15 37.77 -15.24
N ARG A 107 36.58 36.53 -14.93
CA ARG A 107 37.44 36.25 -13.77
C ARG A 107 38.78 36.98 -13.90
N THR A 108 39.41 36.92 -15.07
CA THR A 108 40.69 37.60 -15.33
C THR A 108 40.56 39.13 -15.24
N ILE A 109 39.48 39.70 -15.78
CA ILE A 109 39.15 41.12 -15.67
C ILE A 109 38.88 41.50 -14.20
N SER A 110 38.12 40.69 -13.45
CA SER A 110 37.84 40.94 -12.02
C SER A 110 39.08 40.91 -11.13
N VAL A 111 40.06 40.07 -11.47
CA VAL A 111 41.33 39.94 -10.72
C VAL A 111 42.29 41.09 -11.06
N SER A 112 42.22 41.65 -12.27
CA SER A 112 43.07 42.75 -12.73
C SER A 112 42.52 44.14 -12.40
N ALA A 113 41.22 44.28 -12.16
CA ALA A 113 40.54 45.53 -11.84
C ALA A 113 40.03 45.56 -10.38
N PHE A 114 40.92 45.70 -9.41
CA PHE A 114 40.52 46.12 -8.05
C PHE A 114 40.20 47.63 -8.04
N ASN A 115 38.96 47.99 -8.39
CA ASN A 115 38.13 49.04 -7.78
C ASN A 115 36.72 49.05 -8.45
N PRO A 116 35.65 49.39 -7.71
CA PRO A 116 34.25 49.09 -8.04
C PRO A 116 33.59 50.03 -9.08
N ASP A 117 34.38 50.76 -9.87
CA ASP A 117 33.85 51.80 -10.73
C ASP A 117 34.00 51.41 -12.21
N ILE A 118 32.86 51.22 -12.89
CA ILE A 118 32.62 51.25 -14.35
C ILE A 118 32.58 49.89 -15.09
N GLY A 119 31.57 49.75 -15.97
CA GLY A 119 31.63 48.93 -17.19
C GLY A 119 30.42 48.03 -17.45
N LEU A 120 29.56 48.40 -18.40
CA LEU A 120 28.52 47.53 -18.97
C LEU A 120 29.18 46.45 -19.83
N PHE A 121 29.03 45.15 -19.48
CA PHE A 121 29.55 44.02 -20.25
C PHE A 121 28.44 43.26 -20.99
N LEU A 122 28.62 43.08 -22.30
CA LEU A 122 27.77 42.23 -23.18
C LEU A 122 28.37 40.83 -23.30
N THR A 123 27.86 39.82 -22.58
CA THR A 123 28.44 38.46 -22.55
C THR A 123 27.40 37.33 -22.57
N SER A 124 27.77 36.12 -23.00
CA SER A 124 27.06 34.83 -22.76
C SER A 124 27.76 34.05 -21.61
N TRP A 125 27.06 33.28 -20.75
CA TRP A 125 27.53 32.93 -19.39
C TRP A 125 26.90 31.67 -18.74
N HIS A 126 27.70 30.94 -17.95
CA HIS A 126 27.30 29.79 -17.13
C HIS A 126 28.25 29.60 -15.92
N SER A 127 27.71 29.88 -14.72
CA SER A 127 27.94 29.24 -13.40
C SER A 127 29.35 28.79 -12.96
N LEU A 128 29.90 29.49 -11.95
CA LEU A 128 30.16 28.99 -10.58
C LEU A 128 30.64 30.17 -9.72
N ASP A 129 29.82 30.55 -8.75
CA ASP A 129 30.03 31.53 -7.65
C ASP A 129 30.99 32.69 -7.95
N THR A 130 30.44 33.74 -8.56
CA THR A 130 30.97 35.10 -8.43
C THR A 130 29.79 36.04 -8.18
N ASP A 131 29.89 36.86 -7.14
CA ASP A 131 28.93 37.93 -6.87
C ASP A 131 29.05 38.98 -7.98
N LEU A 132 28.10 38.96 -8.93
CA LEU A 132 28.03 39.91 -10.04
C LEU A 132 27.49 41.25 -9.52
N ASN A 133 28.38 42.08 -8.97
CA ASN A 133 28.02 43.38 -8.41
C ASN A 133 27.93 44.52 -9.44
N TYR A 134 28.09 44.23 -10.74
CA TYR A 134 28.09 45.22 -11.83
C TYR A 134 26.98 44.96 -12.85
N PRO A 135 26.39 46.01 -13.47
CA PRO A 135 25.34 45.86 -14.48
C PRO A 135 25.85 45.18 -15.75
N MET A 136 25.15 44.14 -16.19
CA MET A 136 25.42 43.42 -17.43
C MET A 136 24.15 43.38 -18.28
N ILE A 137 24.27 43.77 -19.54
CA ILE A 137 23.23 43.55 -20.56
C ILE A 137 23.80 42.52 -21.49
N SER A 138 23.12 41.39 -21.67
CA SER A 138 23.56 40.31 -22.55
C SER A 138 22.77 40.31 -23.84
N ALA A 139 23.49 40.20 -24.95
CA ALA A 139 22.89 39.90 -26.24
C ALA A 139 22.42 38.44 -26.33
N GLY A 140 22.86 37.51 -25.47
CA GLY A 140 22.56 36.09 -25.57
C GLY A 140 21.47 35.58 -24.62
N SER A 141 21.03 34.34 -24.86
CA SER A 141 20.16 33.59 -23.95
C SER A 141 21.00 32.70 -23.03
N PHE A 142 20.72 32.74 -21.72
CA PHE A 142 21.44 31.93 -20.72
C PHE A 142 20.62 30.73 -20.25
N GLY A 143 21.33 29.72 -19.73
CA GLY A 143 20.73 28.63 -18.97
C GLY A 143 20.16 29.05 -17.61
N LEU A 144 19.49 28.11 -16.93
CA LEU A 144 18.73 28.33 -15.68
C LEU A 144 19.51 28.98 -14.53
N SER A 145 20.84 28.82 -14.49
CA SER A 145 21.68 29.37 -13.41
C SER A 145 21.74 30.91 -13.39
N CYS A 146 21.32 31.55 -14.48
CA CYS A 146 21.33 33.01 -14.63
C CYS A 146 19.94 33.63 -14.43
N ASP A 147 18.91 32.82 -14.16
CA ASP A 147 17.59 33.36 -13.87
C ASP A 147 17.59 34.12 -12.54
N TYR A 148 16.83 35.23 -12.51
CA TYR A 148 16.65 36.09 -11.32
C TYR A 148 17.91 36.80 -10.82
N LYS A 149 18.99 36.89 -11.62
CA LYS A 149 20.19 37.65 -11.25
C LYS A 149 19.92 39.16 -11.32
N GLU A 150 20.09 39.84 -10.18
CA GLU A 150 19.69 41.24 -9.98
C GLU A 150 20.53 42.30 -10.72
N THR A 151 21.58 41.93 -11.42
CA THR A 151 22.39 42.86 -12.23
C THR A 151 22.51 42.41 -13.69
N LEU A 152 21.82 41.33 -14.06
CA LEU A 152 21.82 40.77 -15.40
C LEU A 152 20.52 41.09 -16.15
N THR A 153 20.67 41.50 -17.40
CA THR A 153 19.59 41.79 -18.35
C THR A 153 19.82 41.01 -19.63
N ARG A 154 18.76 40.49 -20.28
CA ARG A 154 18.85 39.65 -21.48
C ARG A 154 18.02 40.24 -22.63
N MET A 155 18.69 40.46 -23.75
CA MET A 155 18.09 40.97 -24.99
C MET A 155 17.58 39.86 -25.93
N MET A 156 17.92 38.59 -25.66
CA MET A 156 17.35 37.43 -26.35
C MET A 156 16.48 36.58 -25.41
N SER A 157 15.50 35.88 -25.97
CA SER A 157 14.53 35.06 -25.23
C SER A 157 15.23 34.00 -24.36
N PRO A 158 15.10 34.07 -23.01
CA PRO A 158 15.69 33.08 -22.11
C PRO A 158 14.99 31.72 -22.20
N ALA A 159 15.72 30.66 -21.88
CA ALA A 159 15.15 29.30 -21.84
C ALA A 159 13.99 29.16 -20.83
N ARG A 160 13.94 30.03 -19.82
CA ARG A 160 12.81 30.14 -18.88
C ARG A 160 11.48 30.42 -19.57
N LYS A 161 11.43 31.39 -20.50
CA LYS A 161 10.20 31.76 -21.22
C LYS A 161 9.74 30.64 -22.15
N LEU A 162 10.68 29.93 -22.78
CA LEU A 162 10.41 28.71 -23.56
C LEU A 162 9.73 27.62 -22.70
N MET A 163 10.22 27.37 -21.49
CA MET A 163 9.61 26.39 -20.59
C MET A 163 8.20 26.79 -20.15
N TYR A 164 7.96 28.07 -19.89
CA TYR A 164 6.62 28.56 -19.54
C TYR A 164 5.63 28.31 -20.67
N PHE A 165 6.02 28.64 -21.90
CA PHE A 165 5.26 28.30 -23.09
C PHE A 165 4.92 26.81 -23.17
N LEU A 166 5.93 25.93 -23.08
CA LEU A 166 5.73 24.48 -23.21
C LEU A 166 4.79 23.95 -22.13
N VAL A 167 4.99 24.33 -20.88
CA VAL A 167 4.16 23.87 -19.76
C VAL A 167 2.73 24.36 -19.88
N ASP A 168 2.52 25.61 -20.29
CA ASP A 168 1.17 26.16 -20.44
C ASP A 168 0.46 25.52 -21.64
N PHE A 169 1.15 25.37 -22.78
CA PHE A 169 0.60 24.65 -23.93
C PHE A 169 0.24 23.18 -23.60
N TRP A 170 1.01 22.52 -22.72
CA TRP A 170 0.70 21.17 -22.25
C TRP A 170 -0.62 21.12 -21.47
N LYS A 171 -0.85 22.09 -20.57
CA LYS A 171 -2.02 22.14 -19.68
C LYS A 171 -3.31 22.56 -20.39
N PHE A 172 -3.23 23.52 -21.31
CA PHE A 172 -4.43 24.06 -21.94
C PHE A 172 -5.01 23.10 -22.98
N ASN A 173 -6.34 23.00 -22.96
CA ASN A 173 -7.12 22.24 -23.93
C ASN A 173 -7.75 23.21 -24.93
N PHE A 174 -7.58 22.89 -26.22
CA PHE A 174 -8.16 23.64 -27.33
C PHE A 174 -9.06 22.71 -28.15
N GLN A 175 -9.89 23.26 -29.03
CA GLN A 175 -10.74 22.44 -29.93
C GLN A 175 -9.91 21.44 -30.77
N PHE A 176 -8.71 21.87 -31.18
CA PHE A 176 -7.72 21.09 -31.92
C PHE A 176 -6.75 20.28 -31.05
N LYS A 177 -6.69 20.55 -29.73
CA LYS A 177 -5.87 19.84 -28.74
C LYS A 177 -6.78 19.36 -27.59
N PRO A 178 -7.48 18.23 -27.76
CA PRO A 178 -8.48 17.78 -26.80
C PRO A 178 -7.90 17.20 -25.51
N PHE A 179 -6.62 16.83 -25.50
CA PHE A 179 -5.95 16.22 -24.36
C PHE A 179 -4.93 17.17 -23.74
N SER A 180 -4.86 17.18 -22.41
CA SER A 180 -3.74 17.77 -21.68
C SER A 180 -2.56 16.80 -21.73
N TRP A 181 -1.36 17.32 -21.96
CA TRP A 181 -0.15 16.51 -22.04
C TRP A 181 0.61 16.56 -20.72
N ASN A 182 1.28 15.47 -20.36
CA ASN A 182 2.06 15.33 -19.13
C ASN A 182 3.37 14.55 -19.31
N THR A 183 3.62 14.02 -20.50
CA THR A 183 4.77 13.20 -20.84
C THR A 183 5.47 13.77 -22.07
N ALA A 184 6.79 13.68 -22.12
CA ALA A 184 7.57 14.06 -23.31
C ALA A 184 8.94 13.38 -23.34
N TYR A 185 9.47 13.16 -24.53
CA TYR A 185 10.89 12.94 -24.77
C TYR A 185 11.56 14.27 -25.11
N VAL A 186 12.83 14.45 -24.72
CA VAL A 186 13.65 15.60 -25.13
C VAL A 186 14.87 15.06 -25.85
N PHE A 187 15.00 15.38 -27.14
CA PHE A 187 16.16 14.98 -27.93
C PHE A 187 17.26 16.03 -27.83
N LYS A 188 18.47 15.56 -27.52
CA LYS A 188 19.67 16.36 -27.39
C LYS A 188 20.87 15.55 -27.88
N ASN A 189 21.41 15.91 -29.03
CA ASN A 189 22.68 15.44 -29.53
C ASN A 189 23.83 16.18 -28.81
N SER A 190 25.03 16.17 -29.36
CA SER A 190 26.17 16.91 -28.85
C SER A 190 26.74 17.88 -29.91
N THR A 191 26.01 18.00 -31.03
CA THR A 191 26.38 18.75 -32.23
C THR A 191 25.49 19.99 -32.45
N GLU A 192 24.65 20.33 -31.48
CA GLU A 192 23.74 21.47 -31.58
C GLU A 192 24.48 22.80 -31.56
N THR A 193 23.82 23.82 -32.10
CA THR A 193 24.21 25.22 -31.98
C THR A 193 24.14 25.68 -30.51
N GLU A 194 24.88 26.74 -30.19
CA GLU A 194 25.01 27.20 -28.79
C GLU A 194 23.66 27.60 -28.17
N ASP A 195 22.76 28.24 -28.92
CA ASP A 195 21.41 28.59 -28.48
C ASP A 195 20.58 27.34 -28.14
N CYS A 196 20.57 26.34 -29.03
CA CYS A 196 19.90 25.07 -28.81
C CYS A 196 20.45 24.31 -27.61
N PHE A 197 21.77 24.32 -27.42
CA PHE A 197 22.41 23.73 -26.25
C PHE A 197 21.80 24.29 -24.95
N TRP A 198 21.58 25.60 -24.85
CA TRP A 198 21.00 26.23 -23.65
C TRP A 198 19.53 25.90 -23.44
N TYR A 199 18.72 25.93 -24.50
CA TYR A 199 17.31 25.55 -24.43
C TYR A 199 17.15 24.09 -24.00
N LEU A 200 17.89 23.18 -24.62
CA LEU A 200 17.83 21.75 -24.29
C LEU A 200 18.39 21.46 -22.90
N ASN A 201 19.45 22.15 -22.45
CA ASN A 201 19.95 22.04 -21.08
C ASN A 201 18.92 22.46 -20.03
N ALA A 202 18.15 23.53 -20.30
CA ALA A 202 17.09 23.96 -19.40
C ALA A 202 15.97 22.91 -19.31
N LEU A 203 15.62 22.27 -20.43
CA LEU A 203 14.67 21.15 -20.45
C LEU A 203 15.24 19.88 -19.78
N GLU A 204 16.55 19.66 -19.87
CA GLU A 204 17.24 18.53 -19.26
C GLU A 204 17.33 18.64 -17.72
N ALA A 205 17.53 19.84 -17.19
CA ALA A 205 17.74 20.05 -15.76
C ALA A 205 16.54 19.58 -14.92
N GLY A 206 16.78 18.70 -13.94
CA GLY A 206 15.72 18.15 -13.08
C GLY A 206 15.02 19.19 -12.21
N VAL A 207 15.69 20.30 -11.90
CA VAL A 207 15.14 21.43 -11.13
C VAL A 207 14.29 22.39 -11.98
N SER A 208 14.25 22.19 -13.29
CA SER A 208 13.54 23.12 -14.19
C SER A 208 12.03 23.04 -14.03
N TYR A 209 11.34 24.17 -14.27
CA TYR A 209 9.88 24.23 -14.20
C TYR A 209 9.21 23.21 -15.11
N PHE A 210 9.80 22.95 -16.29
CA PHE A 210 9.36 21.91 -17.21
C PHE A 210 9.46 20.52 -16.56
N SER A 211 10.62 20.14 -16.04
CA SER A 211 10.82 18.82 -15.40
C SER A 211 9.94 18.61 -14.18
N GLN A 212 9.66 19.65 -13.39
CA GLN A 212 8.82 19.55 -12.19
C GLN A 212 7.32 19.37 -12.51
N LYS A 213 6.87 19.83 -13.68
CA LYS A 213 5.45 19.80 -14.08
C LYS A 213 5.07 18.58 -14.89
N LEU A 214 6.02 17.95 -15.58
CA LEU A 214 5.78 16.71 -16.32
C LEU A 214 5.83 15.49 -15.39
N GLY A 215 4.89 14.57 -15.55
CA GLY A 215 4.89 13.27 -14.88
C GLY A 215 5.91 12.28 -15.45
N PHE A 216 6.35 12.49 -16.70
CA PHE A 216 7.41 11.72 -17.33
C PHE A 216 8.22 12.59 -18.28
N LYS A 217 9.56 12.51 -18.17
CA LYS A 217 10.52 13.11 -19.09
C LYS A 217 11.73 12.19 -19.24
N GLU A 218 12.13 11.91 -20.48
CA GLU A 218 13.32 11.10 -20.78
C GLU A 218 14.15 11.78 -21.88
N MET A 219 15.47 11.78 -21.71
CA MET A 219 16.40 12.39 -22.67
C MET A 219 16.84 11.36 -23.71
N LEU A 220 16.73 11.71 -24.99
CA LEU A 220 17.24 10.92 -26.10
C LEU A 220 18.57 11.55 -26.55
N ARG A 221 19.66 10.78 -26.51
CA ARG A 221 21.01 11.31 -26.79
C ARG A 221 21.66 10.77 -28.06
N GLY A 222 21.16 9.65 -28.57
CA GLY A 222 21.62 9.07 -29.83
C GLY A 222 20.62 9.25 -30.95
N ASP A 223 21.11 9.47 -32.17
CA ASP A 223 20.29 9.48 -33.38
C ASP A 223 19.53 8.15 -33.54
N THR A 224 20.16 7.03 -33.16
CA THR A 224 19.52 5.71 -33.14
C THR A 224 18.38 5.64 -32.13
N GLU A 225 18.56 6.17 -30.92
CA GLU A 225 17.52 6.19 -29.89
C GLU A 225 16.31 7.02 -30.36
N PHE A 226 16.55 8.17 -31.00
CA PHE A 226 15.51 8.97 -31.62
C PHE A 226 14.76 8.18 -32.69
N GLN A 227 15.48 7.56 -33.62
CA GLN A 227 14.91 6.77 -34.71
C GLN A 227 14.12 5.55 -34.23
N ASP A 228 14.54 4.91 -33.14
CA ASP A 228 13.86 3.76 -32.57
C ASP A 228 12.51 4.18 -31.95
N ILE A 229 12.45 5.33 -31.29
CA ILE A 229 11.23 5.88 -30.70
C ILE A 229 10.19 6.29 -31.76
N LEU A 230 10.61 6.71 -32.96
CA LEU A 230 9.68 7.10 -34.03
C LEU A 230 8.70 6.00 -34.46
N MET A 231 9.05 4.73 -34.20
CA MET A 231 8.25 3.57 -34.60
C MET A 231 7.89 2.62 -33.45
N ASP A 232 8.46 2.82 -32.26
CA ASP A 232 8.21 1.95 -31.11
C ASP A 232 6.76 2.06 -30.63
N GLN A 233 6.04 0.94 -30.64
CA GLN A 233 4.66 0.85 -30.13
C GLN A 233 4.59 0.85 -28.60
N ASN A 234 5.70 0.56 -27.92
CA ASN A 234 5.81 0.50 -26.46
C ASN A 234 6.45 1.77 -25.86
N ARG A 235 6.65 2.81 -26.66
CA ARG A 235 7.15 4.11 -26.20
C ARG A 235 6.27 4.65 -25.06
N LYS A 236 6.83 5.52 -24.22
CA LYS A 236 6.14 6.07 -23.05
C LYS A 236 5.41 7.39 -23.36
N SER A 237 5.86 8.09 -24.40
CA SER A 237 5.27 9.34 -24.86
C SER A 237 5.24 9.42 -26.39
N ASN A 238 4.26 10.15 -26.91
CA ASN A 238 4.08 10.52 -28.30
C ASN A 238 4.70 11.87 -28.65
N VAL A 239 5.13 12.64 -27.65
CA VAL A 239 5.65 13.99 -27.85
C VAL A 239 7.16 14.01 -27.71
N ILE A 240 7.84 14.56 -28.70
CA ILE A 240 9.29 14.71 -28.72
C ILE A 240 9.63 16.19 -28.88
N VAL A 241 10.40 16.77 -27.97
CA VAL A 241 10.88 18.14 -28.05
C VAL A 241 12.34 18.13 -28.49
N MET A 242 12.69 18.95 -29.47
CA MET A 242 14.06 19.10 -29.95
C MET A 242 14.32 20.53 -30.40
N CYS A 243 15.58 20.87 -30.65
CA CYS A 243 15.99 22.18 -31.12
C CYS A 243 16.87 22.03 -32.36
N GLY A 244 16.70 22.93 -33.33
CA GLY A 244 17.44 22.94 -34.59
C GLY A 244 16.56 23.39 -35.76
N GLY A 245 17.06 23.24 -36.98
CA GLY A 245 16.32 23.59 -38.20
C GLY A 245 15.57 22.42 -38.82
N PRO A 246 14.82 22.64 -39.92
CA PRO A 246 14.14 21.59 -40.67
C PRO A 246 15.10 20.50 -41.18
N GLU A 247 16.34 20.89 -41.49
CA GLU A 247 17.38 19.97 -41.95
C GLU A 247 17.80 18.97 -40.87
N THR A 248 17.76 19.37 -39.59
CA THR A 248 18.01 18.47 -38.46
C THR A 248 16.96 17.34 -38.41
N ILE A 249 15.69 17.66 -38.68
CA ILE A 249 14.62 16.66 -38.78
C ILE A 249 14.87 15.72 -39.95
N ARG A 250 15.23 16.26 -41.13
CA ARG A 250 15.53 15.48 -42.33
C ARG A 250 16.65 14.47 -42.05
N ASP A 251 17.75 14.92 -41.46
CA ASP A 251 18.95 14.11 -41.25
C ASP A 251 18.71 13.03 -40.17
N LEU A 252 18.00 13.35 -39.09
CA LEU A 252 17.66 12.39 -38.04
C LEU A 252 16.60 11.37 -38.47
N ARG A 253 15.57 11.80 -39.20
CA ARG A 253 14.49 10.92 -39.66
C ARG A 253 14.95 10.02 -40.82
N GLY A 254 15.70 10.58 -41.77
CA GLY A 254 15.95 9.95 -43.07
C GLY A 254 14.63 9.57 -43.76
N ASP A 255 14.61 8.38 -44.38
CA ASP A 255 13.45 7.83 -45.07
C ASP A 255 12.50 7.03 -44.16
N ARG A 256 12.73 7.03 -42.84
CA ARG A 256 11.90 6.25 -41.91
C ARG A 256 10.50 6.86 -41.79
N ALA A 257 9.49 5.99 -41.81
CA ALA A 257 8.13 6.41 -41.46
C ALA A 257 8.06 6.80 -39.96
N VAL A 258 7.05 7.58 -39.60
CA VAL A 258 6.82 8.07 -38.25
C VAL A 258 5.45 7.55 -37.83
N ALA A 259 5.32 7.06 -36.61
CA ALA A 259 4.03 6.60 -36.10
C ALA A 259 2.96 7.70 -36.20
N GLU A 260 1.73 7.32 -36.57
CA GLU A 260 0.65 8.26 -36.92
C GLU A 260 0.24 9.21 -35.79
N ASP A 261 0.60 8.90 -34.55
CA ASP A 261 0.25 9.62 -33.33
C ASP A 261 1.45 10.33 -32.68
N ILE A 262 2.63 10.37 -33.32
CA ILE A 262 3.78 11.15 -32.83
C ILE A 262 3.67 12.62 -33.23
N VAL A 263 4.07 13.49 -32.30
CA VAL A 263 4.23 14.94 -32.49
C VAL A 263 5.66 15.31 -32.13
N ILE A 264 6.35 16.00 -33.04
CA ILE A 264 7.66 16.58 -32.76
C ILE A 264 7.47 18.09 -32.59
N ILE A 265 7.96 18.66 -31.49
CA ILE A 265 8.08 20.11 -31.32
C ILE A 265 9.52 20.50 -31.61
N LEU A 266 9.71 21.23 -32.70
CA LEU A 266 10.97 21.80 -33.11
C LEU A 266 11.08 23.23 -32.58
N VAL A 267 12.05 23.49 -31.70
CA VAL A 267 12.39 24.83 -31.23
C VAL A 267 13.40 25.43 -32.21
N ASP A 268 12.99 26.48 -32.91
CA ASP A 268 13.80 27.20 -33.90
C ASP A 268 13.44 28.69 -33.83
N LEU A 269 13.92 29.38 -32.80
CA LEU A 269 13.40 30.69 -32.39
C LEU A 269 13.74 31.84 -33.33
N PHE A 270 14.83 31.74 -34.08
CA PHE A 270 15.48 32.86 -34.76
C PHE A 270 15.60 32.62 -36.27
N ASN A 271 14.59 31.93 -36.85
CA ASN A 271 14.62 31.50 -38.24
C ASN A 271 13.39 32.00 -39.00
N ASP A 272 13.59 33.06 -39.77
CA ASP A 272 12.55 33.71 -40.58
C ASP A 272 12.08 32.88 -41.78
N HIS A 273 12.76 31.77 -42.10
CA HIS A 273 12.43 30.88 -43.21
C HIS A 273 10.95 30.44 -43.18
N TYR A 274 10.34 30.30 -42.01
CA TYR A 274 8.94 29.83 -41.93
C TYR A 274 7.91 30.85 -42.44
N PHE A 275 8.29 32.12 -42.59
CA PHE A 275 7.37 33.21 -42.93
C PHE A 275 7.48 33.70 -44.38
N MET A 276 8.42 33.17 -45.19
CA MET A 276 8.54 33.61 -46.59
C MET A 276 7.45 32.99 -47.47
N ASP A 277 6.78 33.82 -48.28
CA ASP A 277 5.61 33.42 -49.07
C ASP A 277 5.85 32.30 -50.11
N ASN A 278 7.10 32.15 -50.56
CA ASN A 278 7.54 31.21 -51.59
C ASN A 278 7.93 29.82 -51.04
N ILE A 279 7.90 29.62 -49.72
CA ILE A 279 8.34 28.37 -49.10
C ILE A 279 7.19 27.38 -48.98
N THR A 280 7.47 26.15 -49.41
CA THR A 280 6.59 24.99 -49.24
C THR A 280 7.24 24.07 -48.21
N ALA A 281 6.50 23.71 -47.18
CA ALA A 281 6.94 22.81 -46.14
C ALA A 281 7.16 21.39 -46.72
N PRO A 282 8.33 20.77 -46.52
CA PRO A 282 8.60 19.43 -46.99
C PRO A 282 7.77 18.39 -46.23
N ASP A 283 7.54 17.23 -46.84
CA ASP A 283 6.65 16.19 -46.30
C ASP A 283 7.04 15.71 -44.89
N TYR A 284 8.34 15.70 -44.57
CA TYR A 284 8.84 15.30 -43.26
C TYR A 284 8.44 16.26 -42.12
N MET A 285 7.98 17.47 -42.44
CA MET A 285 7.53 18.47 -41.47
C MET A 285 6.03 18.36 -41.12
N LYS A 286 5.31 17.38 -41.69
CA LYS A 286 3.86 17.20 -41.44
C LYS A 286 3.55 16.78 -40.00
N ASN A 287 4.44 16.04 -39.34
CA ASN A 287 4.33 15.63 -37.93
C ASN A 287 5.01 16.61 -36.96
N VAL A 288 5.45 17.78 -37.45
CA VAL A 288 6.27 18.73 -36.70
C VAL A 288 5.46 20.00 -36.41
N LEU A 289 5.51 20.44 -35.15
CA LEU A 289 5.11 21.77 -34.73
C LEU A 289 6.39 22.60 -34.53
N VAL A 290 6.45 23.79 -35.13
CA VAL A 290 7.63 24.65 -35.06
C VAL A 290 7.35 25.79 -34.10
N LEU A 291 8.19 25.95 -33.08
CA LEU A 291 8.14 27.09 -32.17
C LEU A 291 9.21 28.10 -32.60
N THR A 292 8.76 29.31 -32.96
CA THR A 292 9.64 30.37 -33.46
C THR A 292 9.22 31.76 -32.95
N LEU A 293 10.00 32.79 -33.25
CA LEU A 293 9.64 34.20 -33.07
C LEU A 293 9.21 34.80 -34.42
N PRO A 294 8.27 35.74 -34.44
CA PRO A 294 7.89 36.42 -35.67
C PRO A 294 9.04 37.31 -36.18
N PRO A 295 9.19 37.47 -37.50
CA PRO A 295 10.18 38.36 -38.07
C PRO A 295 9.85 39.82 -37.69
N GLU A 296 10.90 40.62 -37.52
CA GLU A 296 10.80 42.01 -37.04
C GLU A 296 9.99 42.95 -37.97
N ASN A 297 9.72 42.56 -39.22
CA ASN A 297 9.04 43.38 -40.23
C ASN A 297 7.50 43.30 -40.28
N SER A 298 6.83 42.69 -39.29
CA SER A 298 5.37 42.45 -39.37
C SER A 298 4.46 43.61 -38.93
N VAL A 299 5.00 44.79 -38.56
CA VAL A 299 4.21 45.96 -38.18
C VAL A 299 4.50 47.19 -39.07
N SER A 300 3.62 47.37 -40.07
CA SER A 300 3.25 48.61 -40.79
C SER A 300 4.27 49.71 -41.08
N ASN A 301 4.49 49.94 -42.37
CA ASN A 301 4.65 51.25 -43.06
C ASN A 301 4.83 52.49 -42.16
N SER A 302 6.07 52.80 -41.79
CA SER A 302 6.48 54.18 -41.54
C SER A 302 7.74 54.50 -42.32
N SER A 303 7.63 55.55 -43.13
CA SER A 303 8.65 56.11 -44.00
C SER A 303 9.82 56.67 -43.18
N SER A 304 10.81 55.84 -42.88
CA SER A 304 12.16 56.30 -42.55
C SER A 304 13.18 55.26 -43.02
N SER A 305 13.26 55.10 -44.33
CA SER A 305 14.37 54.40 -44.99
C SER A 305 15.65 55.24 -44.83
N MET A 306 16.31 55.11 -43.69
CA MET A 306 17.73 55.45 -43.56
C MET A 306 18.50 54.16 -43.25
N ASN A 307 19.19 53.65 -44.28
CA ASN A 307 20.28 52.67 -44.24
C ASN A 307 20.15 51.52 -43.22
N LEU A 308 19.06 50.75 -43.34
CA LEU A 308 18.78 49.55 -42.55
C LEU A 308 19.49 48.31 -43.15
N SER A 309 20.83 48.26 -43.13
CA SER A 309 21.59 47.14 -43.73
C SER A 309 22.65 46.50 -42.84
N LEU A 310 22.80 46.94 -41.59
CA LEU A 310 23.90 46.54 -40.70
C LEU A 310 23.53 45.43 -39.70
N ALA A 311 22.31 45.40 -39.16
CA ALA A 311 21.82 44.29 -38.33
C ALA A 311 21.15 43.24 -39.23
N LYS A 312 21.91 42.25 -39.69
CA LYS A 312 21.41 41.18 -40.56
C LYS A 312 20.76 40.01 -39.82
N ASN A 313 20.95 39.92 -38.50
CA ASN A 313 20.40 38.85 -37.68
C ASN A 313 20.05 39.31 -36.26
N ASP A 314 19.26 38.50 -35.56
CA ASP A 314 18.75 38.79 -34.21
C ASP A 314 19.87 38.99 -33.18
N PHE A 315 21.02 38.33 -33.36
CA PHE A 315 22.16 38.49 -32.46
C PHE A 315 22.79 39.89 -32.57
N ALA A 316 22.97 40.42 -33.78
CA ALA A 316 23.44 41.79 -33.99
C ALA A 316 22.41 42.82 -33.50
N ALA A 317 21.12 42.57 -33.73
CA ALA A 317 20.04 43.41 -33.22
C ALA A 317 20.08 43.48 -31.68
N ALA A 318 20.33 42.36 -31.01
CA ALA A 318 20.44 42.29 -29.56
C ALA A 318 21.63 43.12 -29.00
N TYR A 319 22.77 43.18 -29.70
CA TYR A 319 23.88 44.08 -29.33
C TYR A 319 23.48 45.55 -29.46
N LEU A 320 22.83 45.91 -30.57
CA LEU A 320 22.37 47.26 -30.84
C LEU A 320 21.37 47.72 -29.78
N ASP A 321 20.34 46.92 -29.54
CA ASP A 321 19.31 47.21 -28.54
C ASP A 321 19.87 47.24 -27.12
N GLY A 322 20.90 46.44 -26.83
CA GLY A 322 21.62 46.51 -25.55
C GLY A 322 22.31 47.86 -25.33
N VAL A 323 22.91 48.45 -26.37
CA VAL A 323 23.50 49.80 -26.32
C VAL A 323 22.42 50.87 -26.18
N LEU A 324 21.31 50.73 -26.90
CA LEU A 324 20.17 51.65 -26.81
C LEU A 324 19.52 51.64 -25.42
N LEU A 325 19.39 50.47 -24.80
CA LEU A 325 18.90 50.31 -23.44
C LEU A 325 19.81 51.05 -22.44
N PHE A 326 21.13 50.90 -22.56
CA PHE A 326 22.08 51.66 -21.75
C PHE A 326 21.89 53.17 -21.92
N GLY A 327 21.80 53.65 -23.15
CA GLY A 327 21.56 55.07 -23.43
C GLY A 327 20.25 55.59 -22.85
N HIS A 328 19.19 54.77 -22.87
CA HIS A 328 17.90 55.10 -22.29
C HIS A 328 17.97 55.24 -20.76
N MET A 329 18.66 54.32 -20.07
CA MET A 329 18.92 54.41 -18.62
C MET A 329 19.82 55.57 -18.25
N LEU A 330 20.86 55.81 -19.02
CA LEU A 330 21.73 56.96 -18.81
C LEU A 330 20.93 58.26 -18.90
N LYS A 331 20.08 58.41 -19.92
CA LYS A 331 19.20 59.59 -20.07
C LYS A 331 18.32 59.80 -18.83
N ILE A 332 17.61 58.77 -18.39
CA ILE A 332 16.68 58.86 -17.24
C ILE A 332 17.41 59.26 -15.95
N PHE A 333 18.58 58.67 -15.68
CA PHE A 333 19.35 59.00 -14.48
C PHE A 333 19.88 60.44 -14.52
N LEU A 334 20.38 60.88 -15.68
CA LEU A 334 20.87 62.25 -15.85
C LEU A 334 19.76 63.30 -15.74
N GLU A 335 18.58 63.06 -16.33
CA GLU A 335 17.42 63.96 -16.21
C GLU A 335 16.93 64.08 -14.76
N ASN A 336 17.03 63.00 -13.98
CA ASN A 336 16.64 62.98 -12.57
C ASN A 336 17.74 63.49 -11.61
N GLY A 337 18.94 63.80 -12.11
CA GLY A 337 20.08 64.22 -11.29
C GLY A 337 20.62 63.11 -10.37
N GLU A 338 20.44 61.84 -10.75
CA GLU A 338 20.87 60.68 -9.98
C GLU A 338 22.29 60.23 -10.35
N ASP A 339 23.04 59.74 -9.35
CA ASP A 339 24.39 59.25 -9.54
C ASP A 339 24.38 57.81 -10.11
N ILE A 340 25.06 57.66 -11.25
CA ILE A 340 25.17 56.42 -12.04
C ILE A 340 26.13 55.42 -11.39
N THR A 341 26.97 55.85 -10.45
CA THR A 341 27.87 54.97 -9.69
C THR A 341 27.17 54.21 -8.56
N THR A 342 25.90 54.50 -8.30
CA THR A 342 25.12 53.83 -7.25
C THR A 342 24.62 52.46 -7.70
N SER A 343 24.41 51.54 -6.75
CA SER A 343 23.77 50.24 -7.00
C SER A 343 22.39 50.38 -7.65
N LYS A 344 21.73 51.53 -7.48
CA LYS A 344 20.44 51.85 -8.10
C LYS A 344 20.49 51.77 -9.62
N PHE A 345 21.58 52.23 -10.25
CA PHE A 345 21.75 52.13 -11.71
C PHE A 345 21.90 50.67 -12.14
N ALA A 346 22.62 49.87 -11.36
CA ALA A 346 22.83 48.45 -11.66
C ALA A 346 21.52 47.64 -11.68
N HIS A 347 20.52 48.06 -10.89
CA HIS A 347 19.22 47.43 -10.82
C HIS A 347 18.15 48.05 -11.74
N ALA A 348 18.45 49.14 -12.44
CA ALA A 348 17.48 49.93 -13.20
C ALA A 348 17.00 49.29 -14.50
N PHE A 349 17.71 48.28 -15.01
CA PHE A 349 17.47 47.65 -16.31
C PHE A 349 16.31 46.63 -16.32
N ARG A 350 15.23 46.89 -15.56
CA ARG A 350 14.10 45.96 -15.39
C ARG A 350 12.77 46.67 -15.40
N ASN A 351 11.72 45.92 -15.75
CA ASN A 351 10.33 46.40 -15.76
C ASN A 351 10.19 47.71 -16.55
N ILE A 352 10.74 47.71 -17.76
CA ILE A 352 10.87 48.91 -18.56
C ILE A 352 10.59 48.64 -20.03
N THR A 353 10.02 49.64 -20.71
CA THR A 353 9.91 49.70 -22.16
C THR A 353 10.77 50.84 -22.68
N PHE A 354 11.62 50.56 -23.67
CA PHE A 354 12.48 51.56 -24.31
C PHE A 354 12.38 51.46 -25.83
N GLU A 355 12.76 52.55 -26.53
CA GLU A 355 12.83 52.56 -27.99
C GLU A 355 14.07 51.82 -28.49
N GLY A 356 13.90 50.59 -28.96
CA GLY A 356 14.93 49.79 -29.61
C GLY A 356 15.21 50.27 -31.05
N HIS A 357 15.90 49.42 -31.82
CA HIS A 357 16.26 49.71 -33.20
C HIS A 357 15.06 49.64 -34.14
N VAL A 358 14.25 48.59 -34.02
CA VAL A 358 13.10 48.33 -34.92
C VAL A 358 11.77 48.77 -34.31
N GLY A 359 11.71 48.95 -33.00
CA GLY A 359 10.52 49.41 -32.29
C GLY A 359 10.67 49.35 -30.77
N PRO A 360 9.57 49.51 -30.02
CA PRO A 360 9.60 49.48 -28.57
C PRO A 360 9.90 48.07 -28.04
N VAL A 361 10.94 47.94 -27.21
CA VAL A 361 11.36 46.71 -26.55
C VAL A 361 10.97 46.77 -25.08
N THR A 362 10.31 45.72 -24.58
CA THR A 362 9.87 45.63 -23.18
C THR A 362 10.66 44.56 -22.43
N LEU A 363 11.10 44.88 -21.21
CA LEU A 363 11.79 43.99 -20.30
C LEU A 363 10.93 43.73 -19.07
N ASP A 364 10.89 42.47 -18.66
CA ASP A 364 10.14 42.04 -17.48
C ASP A 364 10.83 42.42 -16.14
N ALA A 365 10.20 42.03 -15.04
CA ALA A 365 10.71 42.27 -13.68
C ALA A 365 12.04 41.56 -13.37
N CYS A 366 12.51 40.63 -14.21
CA CYS A 366 13.81 39.99 -14.10
C CYS A 366 14.87 40.62 -15.01
N GLY A 367 14.48 41.51 -15.92
CA GLY A 367 15.36 42.09 -16.94
C GLY A 367 15.43 41.25 -18.21
N ASP A 368 14.42 40.42 -18.50
CA ASP A 368 14.38 39.64 -19.73
C ASP A 368 13.40 40.23 -20.74
N ILE A 369 13.81 40.24 -22.01
CA ILE A 369 12.96 40.66 -23.13
C ILE A 369 11.62 39.90 -23.19
N ASP A 370 10.52 40.65 -23.22
CA ASP A 370 9.17 40.13 -23.47
C ASP A 370 8.94 40.00 -24.97
N ASN A 371 8.70 38.75 -25.40
CA ASN A 371 8.43 38.39 -26.78
C ASN A 371 7.07 37.70 -26.92
N THR A 372 6.56 37.66 -28.16
CA THR A 372 5.42 36.81 -28.53
C THR A 372 5.90 35.59 -29.31
N MET A 373 5.83 34.40 -28.73
CA MET A 373 6.23 33.15 -29.39
C MET A 373 5.12 32.61 -30.29
N TYR A 374 5.49 32.11 -31.46
CA TYR A 374 4.57 31.58 -32.47
C TYR A 374 4.76 30.07 -32.57
N LEU A 375 3.68 29.31 -32.43
CA LEU A 375 3.67 27.88 -32.72
C LEU A 375 3.06 27.68 -34.11
N LEU A 376 3.82 27.15 -35.04
CA LEU A 376 3.42 26.87 -36.41
C LEU A 376 3.17 25.39 -36.62
N TYR A 377 2.34 25.09 -37.61
CA TYR A 377 2.11 23.74 -38.11
C TYR A 377 2.14 23.72 -39.63
N THR A 378 2.38 22.53 -40.18
CA THR A 378 2.29 22.30 -41.63
C THR A 378 0.86 21.94 -42.01
N SER A 379 0.19 22.79 -42.80
CA SER A 379 -1.14 22.52 -43.33
C SER A 379 -1.08 21.43 -44.41
N VAL A 380 -1.83 20.34 -44.23
CA VAL A 380 -1.81 19.21 -45.19
C VAL A 380 -2.38 19.59 -46.54
N ASP A 381 -3.37 20.49 -46.58
CA ASP A 381 -4.03 20.90 -47.83
C ASP A 381 -3.17 21.80 -48.70
N THR A 382 -2.31 22.62 -48.09
CA THR A 382 -1.55 23.66 -48.79
C THR A 382 -0.04 23.42 -48.76
N SER A 383 0.43 22.46 -47.96
CA SER A 383 1.86 22.25 -47.65
C SER A 383 2.60 23.54 -47.27
N LYS A 384 1.91 24.45 -46.56
CA LYS A 384 2.50 25.71 -46.08
C LYS A 384 2.51 25.74 -44.56
N TYR A 385 3.50 26.43 -43.99
CA TYR A 385 3.52 26.76 -42.57
C TYR A 385 2.41 27.75 -42.26
N LYS A 386 1.65 27.49 -41.20
CA LYS A 386 0.59 28.38 -40.69
C LYS A 386 0.74 28.53 -39.18
N VAL A 387 0.41 29.71 -38.68
CA VAL A 387 0.41 29.99 -37.24
C VAL A 387 -0.78 29.28 -36.59
N LEU A 388 -0.50 28.34 -35.69
CA LEU A 388 -1.50 27.63 -34.90
C LEU A 388 -1.97 28.50 -33.73
N LEU A 389 -1.01 29.04 -32.97
CA LEU A 389 -1.25 29.86 -31.78
C LEU A 389 -0.08 30.81 -31.52
N THR A 390 -0.36 31.83 -30.72
CA THR A 390 0.63 32.77 -30.19
C THR A 390 0.69 32.68 -28.67
N TYR A 391 1.84 32.98 -28.10
CA TYR A 391 2.05 33.04 -26.66
C TYR A 391 2.76 34.33 -26.28
N ASP A 392 2.05 35.17 -25.55
CA ASP A 392 2.59 36.42 -25.02
C ASP A 392 3.32 36.13 -23.71
N THR A 393 4.64 36.33 -23.72
CA THR A 393 5.49 36.04 -22.55
C THR A 393 5.36 37.08 -21.42
N ARG A 394 4.84 38.28 -21.70
CA ARG A 394 4.61 39.33 -20.69
C ARG A 394 3.50 38.95 -19.73
N VAL A 395 2.41 38.42 -20.27
CA VAL A 395 1.23 38.01 -19.48
C VAL A 395 1.15 36.50 -19.27
N ASN A 396 2.07 35.73 -19.88
CA ASN A 396 2.06 34.27 -19.93
C ASN A 396 0.71 33.71 -20.41
N GLN A 397 0.24 34.20 -21.57
CA GLN A 397 -1.07 33.86 -22.11
C GLN A 397 -0.97 33.28 -23.53
N THR A 398 -1.60 32.12 -23.73
CA THR A 398 -1.74 31.49 -25.04
C THR A 398 -3.03 31.93 -25.74
N SER A 399 -2.94 32.33 -27.01
CA SER A 399 -4.08 32.71 -27.86
C SER A 399 -4.10 31.87 -29.15
N PRO A 400 -5.20 31.13 -29.44
CA PRO A 400 -5.30 30.34 -30.67
C PRO A 400 -5.54 31.25 -31.89
N VAL A 401 -4.73 31.09 -32.94
CA VAL A 401 -4.88 31.81 -34.21
C VAL A 401 -5.74 31.00 -35.18
N ASP A 402 -5.41 29.73 -35.39
CA ASP A 402 -6.24 28.80 -36.16
C ASP A 402 -7.08 27.92 -35.22
N LYS A 403 -8.41 28.03 -35.34
CA LYS A 403 -9.36 27.26 -34.53
C LYS A 403 -9.69 25.89 -35.14
N SER A 404 -9.41 25.70 -36.42
CA SER A 404 -9.73 24.50 -37.19
C SER A 404 -8.57 24.11 -38.11
N PRO A 405 -7.38 23.81 -37.54
CA PRO A 405 -6.19 23.49 -38.31
C PRO A 405 -6.34 22.15 -39.04
N THR A 406 -5.74 22.06 -40.22
CA THR A 406 -5.74 20.89 -41.11
C THR A 406 -4.50 20.03 -40.89
N PHE A 407 -4.45 19.35 -39.73
CA PHE A 407 -3.32 18.48 -39.37
C PHE A 407 -3.31 17.14 -40.11
N ILE A 408 -2.15 16.47 -40.11
CA ILE A 408 -2.00 15.07 -40.56
C ILE A 408 -2.63 14.05 -39.61
N TRP A 409 -2.73 14.38 -38.32
CA TRP A 409 -3.24 13.48 -37.29
C TRP A 409 -4.75 13.24 -37.41
N LYS A 410 -5.21 12.13 -36.82
CA LYS A 410 -6.61 11.69 -36.87
C LYS A 410 -7.59 12.80 -36.46
N ASN A 411 -8.63 12.98 -37.27
CA ASN A 411 -9.67 14.02 -37.12
C ASN A 411 -9.13 15.46 -37.16
N HIS A 412 -7.94 15.69 -37.74
CA HIS A 412 -7.26 16.98 -37.74
C HIS A 412 -7.08 17.56 -36.32
N LYS A 413 -6.76 16.69 -35.34
CA LYS A 413 -6.50 17.08 -33.95
C LYS A 413 -5.16 16.54 -33.47
N LEU A 414 -4.52 17.27 -32.57
CA LEU A 414 -3.31 16.81 -31.90
C LEU A 414 -3.59 15.51 -31.12
N PRO A 415 -2.72 14.50 -31.24
CA PRO A 415 -2.88 13.22 -30.56
C PRO A 415 -2.68 13.35 -29.05
N ASN A 416 -3.01 12.28 -28.33
CA ASN A 416 -2.68 12.17 -26.91
C ASN A 416 -1.17 12.01 -26.72
N ASP A 417 -0.60 12.55 -25.65
CA ASP A 417 0.83 12.40 -25.35
C ASP A 417 1.18 10.99 -24.89
N ILE A 418 0.23 10.24 -24.35
CA ILE A 418 0.41 8.83 -24.03
C ILE A 418 -0.02 8.00 -25.24
N PRO A 419 0.84 7.10 -25.77
CA PRO A 419 0.47 6.24 -26.88
C PRO A 419 -0.77 5.43 -26.53
N GLY A 420 -1.70 5.40 -27.47
CA GLY A 420 -2.93 4.64 -27.34
C GLY A 420 -2.57 3.17 -27.20
N ARG A 421 -2.61 2.63 -25.98
CA ARG A 421 -2.64 1.19 -25.74
C ARG A 421 -3.81 0.67 -26.55
N GLY A 422 -3.52 -0.05 -27.62
CA GLY A 422 -4.55 -0.57 -28.52
C GLY A 422 -5.61 -1.39 -27.77
N PRO A 423 -6.69 -1.79 -28.45
CA PRO A 423 -7.78 -2.56 -27.86
C PRO A 423 -7.35 -3.88 -27.19
N GLN A 424 -6.09 -4.30 -27.34
CA GLN A 424 -5.54 -5.50 -26.72
C GLN A 424 -5.58 -5.47 -25.19
N ILE A 425 -5.31 -4.34 -24.52
CA ILE A 425 -5.37 -4.31 -23.05
C ILE A 425 -6.82 -4.32 -22.55
N LEU A 426 -7.74 -3.67 -23.27
CA LEU A 426 -9.16 -3.75 -22.96
C LEU A 426 -9.69 -5.17 -23.20
N MET A 427 -9.24 -5.84 -24.27
CA MET A 427 -9.58 -7.24 -24.55
C MET A 427 -9.00 -8.18 -23.50
N ILE A 428 -7.73 -8.02 -23.10
CA ILE A 428 -7.11 -8.81 -22.03
C ILE A 428 -7.84 -8.56 -20.70
N ALA A 429 -8.21 -7.31 -20.40
CA ALA A 429 -9.01 -6.98 -19.22
C ALA A 429 -10.40 -7.64 -19.28
N VAL A 430 -11.08 -7.63 -20.43
CA VAL A 430 -12.39 -8.27 -20.62
C VAL A 430 -12.29 -9.79 -20.54
N PHE A 431 -11.26 -10.42 -21.13
CA PHE A 431 -11.05 -11.86 -21.05
C PHE A 431 -10.64 -12.31 -19.64
N THR A 432 -9.83 -11.53 -18.93
CA THR A 432 -9.49 -11.79 -17.52
C THR A 432 -10.67 -11.56 -16.59
N LEU A 433 -11.50 -10.53 -16.84
CA LEU A 433 -12.74 -10.30 -16.10
C LEU A 433 -13.76 -11.42 -16.35
N ALA A 434 -13.93 -11.85 -17.61
CA ALA A 434 -14.81 -12.97 -17.95
C ALA A 434 -14.29 -14.28 -17.34
N GLY A 435 -12.99 -14.54 -17.40
CA GLY A 435 -12.36 -15.71 -16.80
C GLY A 435 -12.50 -15.74 -15.28
N THR A 436 -12.32 -14.60 -14.60
CA THR A 436 -12.51 -14.48 -13.15
C THR A 436 -13.97 -14.63 -12.75
N VAL A 437 -14.92 -14.08 -13.51
CA VAL A 437 -16.36 -14.28 -13.27
C VAL A 437 -16.76 -15.74 -13.42
N VAL A 438 -16.28 -16.44 -14.46
CA VAL A 438 -16.54 -17.88 -14.65
C VAL A 438 -15.91 -18.70 -13.52
N LEU A 439 -14.69 -18.37 -13.09
CA LEU A 439 -14.02 -19.04 -11.96
C LEU A 439 -14.78 -18.82 -10.65
N LEU A 440 -15.25 -17.60 -10.38
CA LEU A 440 -16.05 -17.29 -9.19
C LEU A 440 -17.40 -18.00 -9.21
N LEU A 441 -18.05 -18.10 -10.38
CA LEU A 441 -19.28 -18.87 -10.53
C LEU A 441 -19.06 -20.37 -10.31
N LEU A 442 -17.95 -20.93 -10.81
CA LEU A 442 -17.56 -22.33 -10.56
C LEU A 442 -17.28 -22.57 -9.07
N ILE A 443 -16.53 -21.69 -8.40
CA ILE A 443 -16.27 -21.78 -6.97
C ILE A 443 -17.58 -21.66 -6.19
N ALA A 444 -18.44 -20.69 -6.52
CA ALA A 444 -19.76 -20.53 -5.90
C ALA A 444 -20.64 -21.77 -6.09
N LEU A 445 -20.61 -22.41 -7.27
CA LEU A 445 -21.37 -23.62 -7.56
C LEU A 445 -20.81 -24.84 -6.80
N LEU A 446 -19.48 -24.96 -6.67
CA LEU A 446 -18.83 -25.97 -5.83
C LEU A 446 -19.13 -25.77 -4.35
N VAL A 447 -19.10 -24.52 -3.87
CA VAL A 447 -19.48 -24.16 -2.51
C VAL A 447 -20.96 -24.41 -2.28
N LEU A 448 -21.85 -24.09 -3.21
CA LEU A 448 -23.29 -24.38 -3.11
C LEU A 448 -23.57 -25.89 -3.14
N ARG A 449 -22.85 -26.67 -3.95
CA ARG A 449 -22.95 -28.14 -3.95
C ARG A 449 -22.42 -28.72 -2.63
N LYS A 450 -21.29 -28.24 -2.14
CA LYS A 450 -20.72 -28.64 -0.84
C LYS A 450 -21.66 -28.24 0.30
N TYR A 451 -22.19 -27.02 0.28
CA TYR A 451 -23.14 -26.50 1.26
C TYR A 451 -24.45 -27.28 1.21
N LYS A 452 -25.07 -27.50 0.05
CA LYS A 452 -26.28 -28.35 -0.07
C LYS A 452 -26.03 -29.78 0.41
N ARG A 453 -24.87 -30.37 0.07
CA ARG A 453 -24.49 -31.72 0.50
C ARG A 453 -24.30 -31.78 2.02
N GLU A 454 -23.62 -30.79 2.59
CA GLU A 454 -23.42 -30.69 4.04
C GLU A 454 -24.73 -30.36 4.76
N HIS A 455 -25.61 -29.54 4.20
CA HIS A 455 -26.92 -29.21 4.78
C HIS A 455 -27.84 -30.44 4.78
N ALA A 456 -27.85 -31.20 3.69
CA ALA A 456 -28.60 -32.46 3.58
C ALA A 456 -28.05 -33.54 4.54
N LEU A 457 -26.73 -33.60 4.73
CA LEU A 457 -26.10 -34.50 5.71
C LEU A 457 -26.36 -34.05 7.15
N ARG A 458 -26.36 -32.74 7.44
CA ARG A 458 -26.66 -32.19 8.77
C ARG A 458 -28.14 -32.35 9.14
N GLN A 459 -29.07 -32.23 8.18
CA GLN A 459 -30.50 -32.46 8.41
C GLN A 459 -30.86 -33.94 8.57
N LYS A 460 -30.15 -34.87 7.91
CA LYS A 460 -30.35 -36.32 8.11
C LYS A 460 -29.81 -36.86 9.43
N LYS A 461 -28.96 -36.10 10.14
CA LYS A 461 -28.27 -36.52 11.37
C LYS A 461 -28.85 -35.83 12.61
N TRP A 462 -30.17 -35.69 12.68
CA TRP A 462 -30.83 -35.28 13.92
C TRP A 462 -30.99 -36.53 14.81
N SER A 463 -30.30 -36.54 15.96
CA SER A 463 -30.04 -37.72 16.80
C SER A 463 -31.23 -38.12 17.68
N HIS A 464 -32.39 -38.37 17.07
CA HIS A 464 -33.44 -39.12 17.72
C HIS A 464 -33.06 -40.60 17.71
N ILE A 465 -32.65 -41.10 18.86
CA ILE A 465 -32.54 -42.53 19.10
C ILE A 465 -33.97 -43.07 19.06
N PRO A 466 -34.28 -44.06 18.19
CA PRO A 466 -35.58 -44.68 18.18
C PRO A 466 -35.89 -45.32 19.55
N PRO A 467 -37.09 -45.11 20.11
CA PRO A 467 -37.42 -45.59 21.46
C PRO A 467 -37.28 -47.11 21.61
N GLU A 468 -37.44 -47.89 20.53
CA GLU A 468 -37.22 -49.34 20.49
C GLU A 468 -35.78 -49.77 20.83
N ASN A 469 -34.80 -48.87 20.70
CA ASN A 469 -33.41 -49.16 21.04
C ASN A 469 -33.07 -48.91 22.52
N ILE A 470 -34.05 -48.48 23.33
CA ILE A 470 -33.89 -48.24 24.76
C ILE A 470 -34.64 -49.32 25.55
N PHE A 471 -33.89 -50.18 26.22
CA PHE A 471 -34.44 -51.28 27.00
C PHE A 471 -34.50 -50.93 28.50
N PRO A 472 -35.59 -51.27 29.22
CA PRO A 472 -35.64 -51.13 30.68
C PRO A 472 -34.65 -52.10 31.36
N LEU A 473 -34.20 -51.77 32.58
CA LEU A 473 -33.41 -52.68 33.42
C LEU A 473 -34.33 -53.80 33.97
N GLU A 474 -33.82 -55.04 34.03
CA GLU A 474 -34.56 -56.21 34.54
C GLU A 474 -34.88 -56.06 36.04
N SER A 475 -36.01 -56.63 36.45
CA SER A 475 -36.93 -56.20 37.53
C SER A 475 -36.48 -56.25 39.00
N ASN A 476 -35.20 -56.52 39.31
CA ASN A 476 -34.77 -56.70 40.72
C ASN A 476 -33.85 -55.59 41.27
N GLU A 477 -33.50 -54.59 40.46
CA GLU A 477 -32.84 -53.35 40.92
C GLU A 477 -33.83 -52.19 40.66
N THR A 478 -34.28 -51.51 41.73
CA THR A 478 -35.29 -50.45 41.67
C THR A 478 -35.03 -49.41 40.57
N ASN A 479 -35.98 -49.25 39.63
CA ASN A 479 -35.96 -48.25 38.53
C ASN A 479 -35.98 -46.78 38.97
N HIS A 480 -35.87 -46.51 40.27
CA HIS A 480 -35.91 -45.18 40.86
C HIS A 480 -34.86 -45.06 41.96
N ILE A 481 -33.91 -44.14 41.80
CA ILE A 481 -33.07 -43.69 42.91
C ILE A 481 -33.83 -42.57 43.64
N SER A 482 -34.36 -42.85 44.83
CA SER A 482 -34.55 -41.82 45.84
C SER A 482 -33.23 -41.64 46.58
N LEU A 483 -32.62 -40.47 46.49
CA LEU A 483 -31.63 -40.08 47.50
C LEU A 483 -32.39 -40.02 48.83
N LYS A 484 -32.21 -41.01 49.72
CA LYS A 484 -32.69 -40.93 51.10
C LYS A 484 -31.87 -39.85 51.80
N ILE A 485 -32.41 -38.65 51.85
CA ILE A 485 -32.03 -37.64 52.83
C ILE A 485 -32.96 -37.91 54.01
N ASP A 486 -32.40 -38.39 55.12
CA ASP A 486 -33.13 -38.41 56.38
C ASP A 486 -33.23 -36.96 56.88
N ASP A 487 -34.46 -36.58 57.22
CA ASP A 487 -34.91 -35.36 57.88
C ASP A 487 -34.35 -34.00 57.40
N ASP A 488 -34.97 -33.44 56.34
CA ASP A 488 -35.62 -32.13 56.50
C ASP A 488 -36.73 -31.88 55.45
N LYS A 489 -37.79 -31.19 55.88
CA LYS A 489 -39.05 -31.00 55.16
C LYS A 489 -38.89 -30.11 53.92
N ARG A 490 -38.72 -30.69 52.73
CA ARG A 490 -39.16 -30.12 51.43
C ARG A 490 -39.34 -31.21 50.38
N ARG A 491 -40.54 -31.81 50.34
CA ARG A 491 -41.05 -32.52 49.17
C ARG A 491 -41.38 -31.47 48.11
N ASP A 492 -40.46 -31.26 47.18
CA ASP A 492 -40.70 -30.90 45.78
C ASP A 492 -39.32 -30.69 45.13
N THR A 493 -39.10 -31.29 43.95
CA THR A 493 -37.85 -31.23 43.14
C THR A 493 -36.80 -32.36 43.33
N ILE A 494 -37.21 -33.63 43.49
CA ILE A 494 -36.31 -34.77 43.22
C ILE A 494 -36.40 -35.12 41.73
N GLN A 495 -35.33 -34.85 40.96
CA GLN A 495 -35.23 -35.19 39.54
C GLN A 495 -35.20 -36.71 39.38
N ARG A 496 -36.29 -37.32 38.89
CA ARG A 496 -36.41 -38.77 38.67
C ARG A 496 -35.54 -39.19 37.47
N LEU A 497 -34.28 -39.52 37.70
CA LEU A 497 -33.43 -40.12 36.68
C LEU A 497 -33.93 -41.55 36.37
N ARG A 498 -34.28 -41.83 35.11
CA ARG A 498 -34.63 -43.19 34.66
C ARG A 498 -33.38 -43.86 34.12
N GLN A 499 -33.05 -45.05 34.62
CA GLN A 499 -31.95 -45.86 34.12
C GLN A 499 -32.46 -46.81 33.03
N CYS A 500 -31.71 -46.92 31.92
CA CYS A 500 -32.05 -47.78 30.79
C CYS A 500 -30.78 -48.42 30.20
N LYS A 501 -30.95 -49.37 29.27
CA LYS A 501 -29.88 -49.92 28.45
C LYS A 501 -30.00 -49.42 27.01
N TYR A 502 -28.91 -48.87 26.46
CA TYR A 502 -28.78 -48.49 25.06
C TYR A 502 -27.49 -49.12 24.51
N ASP A 503 -27.60 -49.89 23.41
CA ASP A 503 -26.49 -50.63 22.81
C ASP A 503 -25.64 -51.42 23.84
N LYS A 504 -26.33 -52.20 24.70
CA LYS A 504 -25.74 -53.00 25.80
C LYS A 504 -25.03 -52.20 26.91
N LYS A 505 -25.02 -50.87 26.86
CA LYS A 505 -24.45 -49.98 27.89
C LYS A 505 -25.55 -49.40 28.78
N ARG A 506 -25.28 -49.22 30.08
CA ARG A 506 -26.20 -48.53 31.01
C ARG A 506 -26.20 -47.02 30.71
N VAL A 507 -27.38 -46.44 30.55
CA VAL A 507 -27.58 -45.01 30.26
C VAL A 507 -28.63 -44.41 31.19
N ILE A 508 -28.57 -43.09 31.36
CA ILE A 508 -29.58 -42.32 32.07
C ILE A 508 -30.38 -41.47 31.09
N LEU A 509 -31.68 -41.38 31.35
CA LEU A 509 -32.57 -40.47 30.67
C LEU A 509 -32.77 -39.23 31.52
N LYS A 510 -32.47 -38.07 30.92
CA LYS A 510 -32.54 -36.78 31.60
C LYS A 510 -33.55 -35.86 30.93
N ASP A 511 -34.40 -35.26 31.76
CA ASP A 511 -35.38 -34.25 31.31
C ASP A 511 -34.67 -33.02 30.72
N LEU A 512 -35.19 -32.52 29.60
CA LEU A 512 -34.75 -31.29 28.97
C LEU A 512 -35.77 -30.17 29.29
N LYS A 513 -35.41 -28.90 29.10
CA LYS A 513 -36.33 -27.77 29.35
C LYS A 513 -37.47 -27.69 28.32
N HIS A 514 -37.20 -28.13 27.09
CA HIS A 514 -38.15 -28.18 25.97
C HIS A 514 -38.55 -29.64 25.71
N ASN A 515 -39.34 -30.20 26.65
CA ASN A 515 -39.77 -31.59 26.57
C ASN A 515 -40.78 -31.85 25.43
N ASP A 516 -41.33 -30.80 24.82
CA ASP A 516 -42.20 -30.82 23.64
C ASP A 516 -41.47 -31.18 22.33
N GLY A 517 -40.13 -31.13 22.34
CA GLY A 517 -39.28 -31.45 21.19
C GLY A 517 -39.12 -30.33 20.18
N ASN A 518 -39.63 -29.14 20.46
CA ASN A 518 -39.51 -27.98 19.58
C ASN A 518 -38.20 -27.21 19.85
N PHE A 519 -37.07 -27.84 19.52
CA PHE A 519 -35.76 -27.20 19.64
C PHE A 519 -35.53 -26.17 18.52
N THR A 520 -35.08 -24.97 18.89
CA THR A 520 -34.58 -23.97 17.94
C THR A 520 -33.31 -24.45 17.22
N GLU A 521 -33.01 -23.92 16.03
CA GLU A 521 -31.79 -24.28 15.27
C GLU A 521 -30.50 -24.11 16.10
N LYS A 522 -30.43 -23.07 16.96
CA LYS A 522 -29.30 -22.87 17.88
C LYS A 522 -29.16 -24.03 18.89
N GLN A 523 -30.26 -24.48 19.48
CA GLN A 523 -30.27 -25.62 20.41
C GLN A 523 -29.92 -26.95 19.72
N LYS A 524 -30.36 -27.16 18.48
CA LYS A 524 -29.98 -28.34 17.69
C LYS A 524 -28.46 -28.36 17.42
N ILE A 525 -27.87 -27.20 17.12
CA ILE A 525 -26.42 -27.06 16.94
C ILE A 525 -25.68 -27.37 18.24
N GLU A 526 -26.16 -26.88 19.39
CA GLU A 526 -25.58 -27.18 20.72
C GLU A 526 -25.61 -28.69 21.03
N LEU A 527 -26.75 -29.36 20.82
CA LEU A 527 -26.87 -30.82 21.02
C LEU A 527 -25.94 -31.61 20.09
N ASN A 528 -25.78 -31.16 18.84
CA ASN A 528 -24.85 -31.78 17.89
C ASN A 528 -23.38 -31.62 18.31
N LYS A 529 -23.02 -30.52 18.96
CA LYS A 529 -21.67 -30.35 19.54
C LYS A 529 -21.43 -31.39 20.65
N LEU A 530 -22.44 -31.68 21.48
CA LEU A 530 -22.32 -32.66 22.57
C LEU A 530 -22.10 -34.10 22.06
N LEU A 531 -22.71 -34.48 20.93
CA LEU A 531 -22.50 -35.79 20.32
C LEU A 531 -21.04 -36.03 19.90
N GLN A 532 -20.35 -34.97 19.46
CA GLN A 532 -18.97 -35.03 18.97
C GLN A 532 -17.95 -35.11 20.10
N ILE A 533 -18.36 -34.82 21.34
CA ILE A 533 -17.47 -34.86 22.49
C ILE A 533 -17.24 -36.31 22.89
N ASP A 534 -15.98 -36.70 22.93
CA ASP A 534 -15.53 -37.99 23.45
C ASP A 534 -14.22 -37.78 24.21
N TYR A 535 -14.33 -37.73 25.54
CA TYR A 535 -13.18 -37.50 26.40
C TYR A 535 -13.32 -38.24 27.71
N TYR A 536 -12.20 -38.74 28.22
CA TYR A 536 -12.18 -39.69 29.34
C TYR A 536 -12.82 -39.15 30.62
N ASN A 537 -12.61 -37.86 30.92
CA ASN A 537 -13.16 -37.19 32.10
C ASN A 537 -14.48 -36.45 31.82
N LEU A 538 -15.15 -36.71 30.70
CA LEU A 538 -16.48 -36.19 30.36
C LEU A 538 -17.45 -37.35 30.10
N THR A 539 -18.71 -37.22 30.49
CA THR A 539 -19.72 -38.25 30.19
C THR A 539 -20.13 -38.20 28.72
N LYS A 540 -20.26 -39.36 28.08
CA LYS A 540 -20.72 -39.42 26.68
C LYS A 540 -22.21 -39.06 26.56
N PHE A 541 -22.52 -38.16 25.63
CA PHE A 541 -23.89 -37.89 25.20
C PHE A 541 -24.20 -38.71 23.94
N TYR A 542 -25.21 -39.57 24.02
CA TYR A 542 -25.56 -40.49 22.92
C TYR A 542 -26.60 -39.91 21.96
N GLY A 543 -27.45 -39.01 22.44
CA GLY A 543 -28.51 -38.41 21.65
C GLY A 543 -29.74 -38.09 22.48
N THR A 544 -30.87 -37.89 21.80
CA THR A 544 -32.16 -37.67 22.44
C THR A 544 -33.11 -38.80 22.10
N VAL A 545 -34.01 -39.14 23.02
CA VAL A 545 -35.07 -40.10 22.78
C VAL A 545 -36.41 -39.43 23.07
N LYS A 546 -37.39 -39.67 22.21
CA LYS A 546 -38.77 -39.31 22.49
C LYS A 546 -39.46 -40.53 23.10
N LEU A 547 -39.81 -40.44 24.38
CA LEU A 547 -40.63 -41.44 25.07
C LEU A 547 -41.96 -40.77 25.40
N ASP A 548 -43.04 -41.41 24.96
CA ASP A 548 -44.40 -40.88 25.02
C ASP A 548 -44.51 -39.48 24.39
N SER A 549 -44.81 -38.46 25.20
CA SER A 549 -44.96 -37.05 24.82
C SER A 549 -43.77 -36.17 25.23
N THR A 550 -42.68 -36.77 25.73
CA THR A 550 -41.54 -36.05 26.31
C THR A 550 -40.20 -36.46 25.69
N ILE A 551 -39.32 -35.49 25.45
CA ILE A 551 -37.97 -35.74 24.94
C ILE A 551 -36.94 -35.76 26.07
N PHE A 552 -36.19 -36.86 26.16
CA PHE A 552 -35.12 -37.05 27.12
C PHE A 552 -33.74 -37.02 26.43
N GLY A 553 -32.74 -36.49 27.12
CA GLY A 553 -31.34 -36.68 26.75
C GLY A 553 -30.83 -38.04 27.24
N VAL A 554 -30.15 -38.79 26.37
CA VAL A 554 -29.53 -40.08 26.68
C VAL A 554 -28.05 -39.87 26.98
N ILE A 555 -27.65 -40.08 28.24
CA ILE A 555 -26.29 -39.82 28.74
C ILE A 555 -25.73 -41.10 29.37
N GLU A 556 -24.41 -41.27 29.33
CA GLU A 556 -23.69 -42.34 30.02
C GLU A 556 -24.02 -42.41 31.53
N TYR A 557 -24.28 -43.62 32.05
CA TYR A 557 -24.47 -43.86 33.47
C TYR A 557 -23.15 -44.12 34.19
N CYS A 558 -22.96 -43.47 35.34
CA CYS A 558 -21.81 -43.69 36.21
C CYS A 558 -22.26 -44.38 37.51
N GLU A 559 -21.82 -45.63 37.71
CA GLU A 559 -22.33 -46.55 38.73
C GLU A 559 -22.13 -46.08 40.18
N ARG A 560 -21.12 -45.24 40.44
CA ARG A 560 -20.75 -44.84 41.81
C ARG A 560 -21.29 -43.46 42.21
N GLY A 561 -22.20 -42.90 41.42
CA GLY A 561 -22.91 -41.66 41.74
C GLY A 561 -22.02 -40.40 41.70
N SER A 562 -22.53 -39.30 42.26
CA SER A 562 -21.83 -38.01 42.29
C SER A 562 -20.85 -37.88 43.46
N LEU A 563 -19.85 -37.02 43.32
CA LEU A 563 -18.87 -36.76 44.38
C LEU A 563 -19.50 -36.26 45.69
N ARG A 564 -20.61 -35.52 45.61
CA ARG A 564 -21.32 -35.02 46.80
C ARG A 564 -21.84 -36.15 47.69
N VAL A 565 -22.42 -37.19 47.10
CA VAL A 565 -22.97 -38.35 47.85
C VAL A 565 -21.85 -39.09 48.58
N ARG A 566 -20.71 -39.28 47.92
CA ARG A 566 -19.54 -39.93 48.50
C ARG A 566 -18.92 -39.16 49.67
N ASN A 567 -19.00 -37.83 49.66
CA ASN A 567 -18.48 -37.01 50.75
C ASN A 567 -19.34 -37.10 52.02
N GLN A 568 -20.60 -37.56 51.90
CA GLN A 568 -21.54 -37.70 53.02
C GLN A 568 -21.62 -39.13 53.57
N ASP A 569 -21.40 -40.16 52.75
CA ASP A 569 -21.40 -41.56 53.19
C ASP A 569 -20.16 -41.90 54.05
N HIS A 570 -20.39 -42.19 55.32
CA HIS A 570 -19.40 -42.62 56.33
C HIS A 570 -18.83 -44.05 56.09
N PHE A 571 -18.46 -44.42 54.85
CA PHE A 571 -17.84 -45.73 54.57
C PHE A 571 -16.33 -45.63 54.26
N GLN A 572 -15.57 -46.11 55.25
CA GLN A 572 -14.18 -46.64 55.22
C GLN A 572 -13.10 -45.84 54.48
N PHE A 573 -12.79 -44.64 54.97
CA PHE A 573 -11.41 -44.17 54.98
C PHE A 573 -11.12 -43.57 56.36
N PRO A 574 -10.01 -43.94 57.04
CA PRO A 574 -9.64 -43.29 58.30
C PRO A 574 -9.63 -41.78 58.10
N ASN A 575 -10.09 -41.03 59.10
CA ASN A 575 -10.00 -39.57 59.17
C ASN A 575 -8.52 -39.15 59.22
N GLN A 576 -7.81 -39.29 58.10
CA GLN A 576 -6.47 -38.75 57.95
C GLN A 576 -6.60 -37.29 57.52
N PRO A 577 -6.00 -36.35 58.27
CA PRO A 577 -6.06 -34.92 57.96
C PRO A 577 -5.38 -34.55 56.63
N THR A 578 -4.55 -35.45 56.07
CA THR A 578 -3.71 -35.19 54.90
C THR A 578 -4.38 -35.49 53.55
N MET A 579 -3.87 -34.84 52.49
CA MET A 579 -4.27 -34.96 51.09
C MET A 579 -3.85 -36.32 50.51
N CYS A 580 -4.66 -37.34 50.80
CA CYS A 580 -4.47 -38.68 50.25
C CYS A 580 -4.51 -38.71 48.71
N LYS A 581 -3.83 -39.69 48.10
CA LYS A 581 -3.72 -39.89 46.64
C LYS A 581 -5.08 -39.82 45.92
N LYS A 582 -6.16 -40.29 46.56
CA LYS A 582 -7.53 -40.25 45.99
C LYS A 582 -8.10 -38.84 45.87
N LYS A 583 -7.89 -37.94 46.84
CA LYS A 583 -8.33 -36.53 46.77
C LYS A 583 -7.62 -35.80 45.64
N LYS A 584 -6.30 -35.99 45.52
CA LYS A 584 -5.46 -35.43 44.45
C LYS A 584 -5.96 -35.86 43.07
N ASN A 585 -6.20 -37.16 42.88
CA ASN A 585 -6.73 -37.68 41.61
C ASN A 585 -8.09 -37.08 41.24
N CYS A 586 -9.02 -36.95 42.20
CA CYS A 586 -10.33 -36.36 41.90
C CYS A 586 -10.22 -34.91 41.40
N VAL A 587 -9.38 -34.10 42.06
CA VAL A 587 -9.16 -32.69 41.68
C VAL A 587 -8.52 -32.59 40.29
N VAL A 588 -7.52 -33.43 40.01
CA VAL A 588 -6.82 -33.48 38.70
C VAL A 588 -7.73 -33.99 37.57
N GLU A 589 -8.57 -34.99 37.84
CA GLU A 589 -9.49 -35.54 36.84
C GLU A 589 -10.57 -34.52 36.42
N ILE A 590 -11.11 -33.75 37.37
CA ILE A 590 -12.04 -32.64 37.06
C ILE A 590 -11.32 -31.56 36.24
N LEU A 591 -10.09 -31.22 36.63
CA LEU A 591 -9.27 -30.23 35.92
C LEU A 591 -9.01 -30.63 34.47
N ASN A 592 -8.63 -31.88 34.21
CA ASN A 592 -8.39 -32.39 32.86
C ASN A 592 -9.67 -32.34 32.01
N GLY A 593 -10.81 -32.72 32.58
CA GLY A 593 -12.12 -32.63 31.91
C GLY A 593 -12.48 -31.19 31.53
N MET A 594 -12.25 -30.23 32.43
CA MET A 594 -12.52 -28.81 32.19
C MET A 594 -11.54 -28.15 31.21
N SER A 595 -10.26 -28.50 31.28
CA SER A 595 -9.22 -28.03 30.34
C SER A 595 -9.54 -28.47 28.91
N TYR A 596 -9.97 -29.72 28.73
CA TYR A 596 -10.46 -30.21 27.44
C TYR A 596 -11.75 -29.49 27.01
N LEU A 597 -12.71 -29.31 27.91
CA LEU A 597 -13.98 -28.66 27.56
C LEU A 597 -13.80 -27.21 27.11
N HIS A 598 -12.92 -26.44 27.77
CA HIS A 598 -12.63 -25.04 27.42
C HIS A 598 -11.88 -24.89 26.09
N SER A 599 -11.11 -25.90 25.68
CA SER A 599 -10.49 -25.96 24.35
C SER A 599 -11.41 -26.56 23.27
N SER A 600 -12.55 -27.12 23.66
CA SER A 600 -13.55 -27.68 22.74
C SER A 600 -14.50 -26.60 22.21
N LYS A 601 -15.28 -26.93 21.17
CA LYS A 601 -16.31 -26.05 20.56
C LYS A 601 -17.48 -25.67 21.49
N THR A 602 -17.56 -26.30 22.66
CA THR A 602 -18.55 -25.99 23.70
C THR A 602 -18.08 -24.84 24.59
N GLU A 603 -16.76 -24.66 24.72
CA GLU A 603 -16.02 -23.56 25.36
C GLU A 603 -16.29 -23.30 26.85
N VAL A 604 -17.52 -23.52 27.34
CA VAL A 604 -17.96 -23.20 28.71
C VAL A 604 -18.87 -24.31 29.23
N HIS A 605 -18.68 -24.74 30.48
CA HIS A 605 -19.61 -25.64 31.16
C HIS A 605 -20.83 -24.88 31.66
N GLY A 606 -20.62 -23.77 32.40
CA GLY A 606 -21.65 -22.85 32.88
C GLY A 606 -22.44 -23.31 34.10
N ARG A 607 -22.28 -24.56 34.55
CA ARG A 607 -22.97 -25.18 35.69
C ARG A 607 -22.14 -26.27 36.36
N LEU A 608 -20.84 -26.04 36.45
CA LEU A 608 -19.96 -26.97 37.14
C LEU A 608 -20.31 -26.98 38.65
N LYS A 609 -20.55 -28.16 39.21
CA LYS A 609 -20.83 -28.36 40.64
C LYS A 609 -20.49 -29.80 41.04
N SER A 610 -20.29 -30.06 42.33
CA SER A 610 -19.86 -31.38 42.78
C SER A 610 -20.88 -32.50 42.47
N THR A 611 -22.17 -32.17 42.33
CA THR A 611 -23.20 -33.13 41.89
C THR A 611 -23.10 -33.51 40.42
N ASN A 612 -22.45 -32.67 39.60
CA ASN A 612 -22.22 -32.89 38.17
C ASN A 612 -20.85 -33.55 37.90
N CYS A 613 -20.09 -33.84 38.95
CA CYS A 613 -18.91 -34.68 38.90
C CYS A 613 -19.31 -36.08 39.37
N VAL A 614 -19.42 -37.01 38.43
CA VAL A 614 -19.88 -38.38 38.66
C VAL A 614 -18.73 -39.37 38.54
N VAL A 615 -18.83 -40.51 39.21
CA VAL A 615 -17.73 -41.49 39.26
C VAL A 615 -18.15 -42.80 38.60
N ASP A 616 -17.38 -43.22 37.61
CA ASP A 616 -17.56 -44.48 36.90
C ASP A 616 -17.12 -45.69 37.77
N SER A 617 -17.54 -46.89 37.38
CA SER A 617 -17.11 -48.22 37.85
C SER A 617 -15.60 -48.30 38.15
N ARG A 618 -14.78 -47.70 37.27
CA ARG A 618 -13.30 -47.65 37.33
C ARG A 618 -12.72 -46.58 38.26
N MET A 619 -13.53 -45.95 39.11
CA MET A 619 -13.11 -44.93 40.08
C MET A 619 -12.57 -43.63 39.47
N VAL A 620 -12.98 -43.32 38.23
CA VAL A 620 -12.60 -42.08 37.54
C VAL A 620 -13.74 -41.08 37.58
N VAL A 621 -13.41 -39.82 37.86
CA VAL A 621 -14.33 -38.70 37.82
C VAL A 621 -14.58 -38.26 36.38
N LYS A 622 -15.86 -38.22 36.02
CA LYS A 622 -16.40 -37.68 34.77
C LYS A 622 -17.31 -36.50 35.05
N ILE A 623 -17.23 -35.48 34.21
CA ILE A 623 -18.08 -34.29 34.30
C ILE A 623 -19.29 -34.48 33.38
N THR A 624 -20.47 -34.17 33.89
CA THR A 624 -21.74 -34.27 33.17
C THR A 624 -22.47 -32.91 33.11
N ASP A 625 -23.55 -32.81 32.33
CA ASP A 625 -24.37 -31.59 32.14
C ASP A 625 -23.66 -30.38 31.53
N PHE A 626 -22.55 -30.58 30.83
CA PHE A 626 -21.87 -29.54 30.07
C PHE A 626 -22.65 -29.14 28.80
N GLY A 627 -22.47 -27.90 28.34
CA GLY A 627 -23.02 -27.39 27.07
C GLY A 627 -24.55 -27.31 26.95
N CYS A 628 -25.30 -27.55 28.04
CA CYS A 628 -26.77 -27.53 28.04
C CYS A 628 -27.36 -26.21 28.56
N ASN A 629 -26.63 -25.08 28.51
CA ASN A 629 -26.99 -23.85 29.24
C ASN A 629 -28.30 -23.22 28.78
N SER A 630 -28.66 -23.37 27.50
CA SER A 630 -29.94 -22.93 26.94
C SER A 630 -31.08 -23.97 27.11
N ILE A 631 -30.72 -25.23 27.39
CA ILE A 631 -31.60 -26.42 27.32
C ILE A 631 -31.98 -26.95 28.70
N LEU A 632 -31.26 -26.62 29.75
CA LEU A 632 -31.57 -27.00 31.13
C LEU A 632 -31.89 -25.72 31.94
N PRO A 633 -32.78 -25.77 32.94
CA PRO A 633 -33.20 -24.58 33.68
C PRO A 633 -32.03 -23.88 34.39
N PRO A 634 -31.98 -22.53 34.39
CA PRO A 634 -30.99 -21.80 35.16
C PRO A 634 -31.24 -22.00 36.67
N ARG A 635 -30.17 -22.21 37.44
CA ARG A 635 -30.24 -22.32 38.90
C ARG A 635 -29.11 -21.49 39.52
N LYS A 636 -29.47 -20.59 40.44
CA LYS A 636 -28.52 -19.93 41.34
C LYS A 636 -28.15 -20.92 42.44
N ASP A 637 -26.86 -21.18 42.61
CA ASP A 637 -26.36 -22.13 43.58
C ASP A 637 -25.03 -21.64 44.19
N LEU A 638 -24.53 -22.32 45.22
CA LEU A 638 -23.30 -21.93 45.93
C LEU A 638 -22.02 -22.06 45.10
N TRP A 639 -22.08 -22.81 43.99
CA TRP A 639 -20.97 -22.94 43.03
C TRP A 639 -21.01 -21.86 41.94
N THR A 640 -22.08 -21.05 41.87
CA THR A 640 -22.22 -20.00 40.87
C THR A 640 -21.34 -18.80 41.25
N ALA A 641 -20.52 -18.35 40.31
CA ALA A 641 -19.63 -17.21 40.51
C ALA A 641 -20.40 -15.92 40.83
N PRO A 642 -19.84 -15.01 41.66
CA PRO A 642 -20.53 -13.81 42.12
C PRO A 642 -21.03 -12.92 40.96
N GLU A 643 -20.25 -12.79 39.89
CA GLU A 643 -20.63 -12.05 38.68
C GLU A 643 -21.84 -12.67 37.96
N HIS A 644 -21.97 -14.00 37.99
CA HIS A 644 -23.08 -14.74 37.36
C HIS A 644 -24.34 -14.77 38.24
N LEU A 645 -24.18 -14.62 39.56
CA LEU A 645 -25.30 -14.39 40.48
C LEU A 645 -25.92 -13.00 40.23
N ARG A 646 -25.09 -11.96 40.11
CA ARG A 646 -25.50 -10.56 39.82
C ARG A 646 -26.12 -10.41 38.43
N VAL A 647 -25.45 -10.95 37.41
CA VAL A 647 -25.87 -10.89 36.01
C VAL A 647 -25.91 -12.31 35.45
N ALA A 648 -27.11 -12.82 35.22
CA ALA A 648 -27.32 -14.18 34.72
C ALA A 648 -26.59 -14.41 33.39
N SER A 649 -25.43 -15.07 33.47
CA SER A 649 -24.50 -15.31 32.37
C SER A 649 -23.62 -16.52 32.72
N VAL A 650 -22.85 -17.00 31.73
CA VAL A 650 -21.90 -18.10 31.89
C VAL A 650 -20.57 -17.72 31.25
N SER A 651 -19.46 -18.09 31.86
CA SER A 651 -18.12 -17.79 31.35
C SER A 651 -17.10 -18.85 31.77
N GLN A 652 -15.97 -18.92 31.05
CA GLN A 652 -14.86 -19.79 31.43
C GLN A 652 -14.32 -19.45 32.83
N LYS A 653 -14.22 -18.17 33.17
CA LYS A 653 -13.77 -17.71 34.50
C LYS A 653 -14.78 -18.03 35.60
N GLY A 654 -16.07 -18.13 35.26
CA GLY A 654 -17.11 -18.62 36.15
C GLY A 654 -16.93 -20.11 36.48
N ASP A 655 -16.56 -20.94 35.50
CA ASP A 655 -16.26 -22.36 35.73
C ASP A 655 -15.03 -22.56 36.64
N VAL A 656 -14.04 -21.67 36.55
CA VAL A 656 -12.86 -21.67 37.44
C VAL A 656 -13.27 -21.41 38.89
N TYR A 657 -14.18 -20.48 39.14
CA TYR A 657 -14.74 -20.24 40.47
C TYR A 657 -15.45 -21.50 40.99
N SER A 658 -16.30 -22.11 40.17
CA SER A 658 -17.01 -23.35 40.53
C SER A 658 -16.03 -24.47 40.88
N TYR A 659 -14.93 -24.61 40.13
CA TYR A 659 -13.87 -25.57 40.41
C TYR A 659 -13.20 -25.30 41.77
N GLY A 660 -12.93 -24.04 42.13
CA GLY A 660 -12.40 -23.67 43.46
C GLY A 660 -13.30 -24.13 44.61
N ILE A 661 -14.62 -23.93 44.48
CA ILE A 661 -15.59 -24.39 45.49
C ILE A 661 -15.62 -25.92 45.59
N ILE A 662 -15.56 -26.64 44.46
CA ILE A 662 -15.51 -28.11 44.45
C ILE A 662 -14.21 -28.64 45.04
N ALA A 663 -13.08 -27.99 44.74
CA ALA A 663 -11.79 -28.37 45.30
C ALA A 663 -11.79 -28.24 46.83
N GLN A 664 -12.37 -27.16 47.37
CA GLN A 664 -12.54 -26.99 48.81
C GLN A 664 -13.44 -28.10 49.42
N GLU A 665 -14.54 -28.45 48.76
CA GLU A 665 -15.44 -29.54 49.18
C GLU A 665 -14.70 -30.89 49.26
N ILE A 666 -13.89 -31.21 48.25
CA ILE A 666 -13.10 -32.46 48.20
C ILE A 666 -11.99 -32.49 49.25
N ILE A 667 -11.29 -31.36 49.43
CA ILE A 667 -10.16 -31.23 50.35
C ILE A 667 -10.65 -31.41 51.79
N GLN A 668 -11.68 -30.64 52.18
CA GLN A 668 -12.16 -30.57 53.55
C GLN A 668 -13.17 -31.68 53.90
N ARG A 669 -13.81 -32.32 52.92
CA ARG A 669 -14.91 -33.28 53.11
C ARG A 669 -16.01 -32.73 54.03
N ARG A 670 -16.35 -31.46 53.83
CA ARG A 670 -17.44 -30.78 54.54
C ARG A 670 -18.55 -30.44 53.56
N GLU A 671 -19.63 -29.87 54.07
CA GLU A 671 -20.70 -29.34 53.22
C GLU A 671 -20.17 -28.31 52.21
N THR A 672 -20.89 -28.16 51.10
CA THR A 672 -20.58 -27.16 50.08
C THR A 672 -20.55 -25.76 50.68
N PHE A 673 -19.53 -24.98 50.30
CA PHE A 673 -19.33 -23.64 50.84
C PHE A 673 -19.32 -23.67 52.38
N TYR A 674 -18.45 -24.52 52.93
CA TYR A 674 -18.30 -24.64 54.37
C TYR A 674 -17.72 -23.34 54.95
N THR A 675 -18.40 -22.80 55.96
CA THR A 675 -17.95 -21.64 56.72
C THR A 675 -18.55 -21.67 58.12
N LEU A 676 -17.81 -21.16 59.10
CA LEU A 676 -18.26 -20.99 60.48
C LEU A 676 -19.20 -19.78 60.64
N SER A 677 -19.27 -18.90 59.65
CA SER A 677 -19.98 -17.61 59.76
C SER A 677 -21.51 -17.73 59.70
N CYS A 678 -22.05 -18.66 58.91
CA CYS A 678 -23.49 -18.86 58.75
C CYS A 678 -23.78 -20.25 58.16
N ARG A 679 -24.97 -20.81 58.45
CA ARG A 679 -25.40 -22.13 57.97
C ARG A 679 -26.45 -22.08 56.86
N ASP A 680 -27.28 -21.03 56.80
CA ASP A 680 -28.38 -20.95 55.83
C ASP A 680 -27.86 -20.76 54.39
N GLN A 681 -28.38 -21.55 53.45
CA GLN A 681 -27.94 -21.54 52.06
C GLN A 681 -28.34 -20.23 51.34
N LYS A 682 -29.50 -19.65 51.64
CA LYS A 682 -29.95 -18.41 50.97
C LYS A 682 -29.14 -17.22 51.46
N GLU A 683 -28.85 -17.18 52.76
CA GLU A 683 -27.94 -16.20 53.35
C GLU A 683 -26.55 -16.27 52.72
N LYS A 684 -25.98 -17.49 52.59
CA LYS A 684 -24.69 -17.70 51.91
C LYS A 684 -24.70 -17.14 50.49
N ILE A 685 -25.71 -17.48 49.68
CA ILE A 685 -25.84 -16.97 48.29
C ILE A 685 -25.95 -15.45 48.26
N PHE A 686 -26.80 -14.86 49.12
CA PHE A 686 -26.98 -13.41 49.20
C PHE A 686 -25.68 -12.67 49.53
N ARG A 687 -24.87 -13.21 50.47
CA ARG A 687 -23.57 -12.61 50.84
C ARG A 687 -22.49 -12.75 49.77
N VAL A 688 -22.53 -13.82 48.96
CA VAL A 688 -21.64 -13.96 47.80
C VAL A 688 -22.05 -12.99 46.69
N GLU A 689 -23.35 -12.84 46.44
CA GLU A 689 -23.90 -11.93 45.44
C GLU A 689 -23.60 -10.45 45.80
N ASN A 690 -23.88 -10.06 47.04
CA ASN A 690 -23.75 -8.68 47.55
C ASN A 690 -22.48 -8.51 48.40
N SER A 691 -21.33 -8.38 47.73
CA SER A 691 -20.04 -8.17 48.40
C SER A 691 -19.88 -6.69 48.83
N ASN A 692 -20.64 -6.24 49.83
CA ASN A 692 -20.58 -4.87 50.36
C ASN A 692 -19.48 -4.64 51.44
N GLY A 693 -18.61 -5.63 51.69
CA GLY A 693 -17.55 -5.56 52.71
C GLY A 693 -16.14 -5.40 52.14
N VAL A 694 -15.17 -5.01 52.98
CA VAL A 694 -13.73 -4.85 52.65
C VAL A 694 -13.08 -6.15 52.16
N LYS A 695 -13.66 -7.31 52.51
CA LYS A 695 -13.21 -8.64 52.07
C LYS A 695 -14.41 -9.43 51.51
N PRO A 696 -14.27 -10.06 50.33
CA PRO A 696 -15.36 -10.84 49.73
C PRO A 696 -15.66 -12.09 50.56
N PHE A 697 -16.95 -12.43 50.68
CA PHE A 697 -17.39 -13.61 51.43
C PHE A 697 -17.03 -14.89 50.65
N ARG A 698 -16.25 -15.78 51.29
CA ARG A 698 -15.68 -17.00 50.71
C ARG A 698 -15.70 -18.16 51.71
N PRO A 699 -15.62 -19.42 51.25
CA PRO A 699 -15.51 -20.57 52.14
C PRO A 699 -14.26 -20.50 53.01
N ASP A 700 -14.33 -21.10 54.20
CA ASP A 700 -13.21 -21.12 55.13
C ASP A 700 -12.16 -22.14 54.67
N LEU A 701 -10.88 -21.73 54.64
CA LEU A 701 -9.73 -22.61 54.43
C LEU A 701 -8.85 -22.58 55.69
N PHE A 702 -8.73 -23.71 56.38
CA PHE A 702 -7.92 -23.84 57.59
C PHE A 702 -6.43 -24.01 57.25
N LEU A 703 -5.78 -22.90 56.87
CA LEU A 703 -4.37 -22.85 56.45
C LEU A 703 -3.39 -23.24 57.58
N GLU A 704 -3.76 -22.98 58.83
CA GLU A 704 -2.92 -23.21 60.01
C GLU A 704 -2.66 -24.70 60.31
N THR A 705 -3.50 -25.59 59.77
CA THR A 705 -3.39 -27.05 59.94
C THR A 705 -2.79 -27.78 58.74
N ALA A 706 -2.38 -27.05 57.70
CA ALA A 706 -1.96 -27.61 56.42
C ALA A 706 -0.44 -27.85 56.35
N GLU A 707 -0.02 -28.98 55.76
CA GLU A 707 1.40 -29.21 55.41
C GLU A 707 1.87 -28.27 54.28
N GLU A 708 3.18 -28.06 54.12
CA GLU A 708 3.78 -27.12 53.15
C GLU A 708 3.25 -27.31 51.71
N LYS A 709 3.11 -28.56 51.25
CA LYS A 709 2.56 -28.89 49.93
C LYS A 709 1.04 -28.70 49.82
N GLU A 710 0.33 -28.77 50.93
CA GLU A 710 -1.11 -28.53 50.98
C GLU A 710 -1.43 -27.03 51.00
N LEU A 711 -0.54 -26.24 51.60
CA LEU A 711 -0.60 -24.78 51.60
C LEU A 711 -0.60 -24.23 50.16
N GLU A 712 0.25 -24.76 49.28
CA GLU A 712 0.29 -24.38 47.86
C GLU A 712 -1.02 -24.69 47.12
N VAL A 713 -1.64 -25.84 47.42
CA VAL A 713 -2.95 -26.20 46.87
C VAL A 713 -4.04 -25.25 47.40
N TYR A 714 -4.01 -24.90 48.68
CA TYR A 714 -5.00 -24.00 49.27
C TYR A 714 -4.88 -22.59 48.71
N LEU A 715 -3.66 -22.11 48.47
CA LEU A 715 -3.41 -20.85 47.77
C LEU A 715 -3.93 -20.88 46.34
N LEU A 716 -3.76 -21.99 45.61
CA LEU A 716 -4.31 -22.14 44.28
C LEU A 716 -5.85 -22.13 44.27
N VAL A 717 -6.48 -22.83 45.21
CA VAL A 717 -7.94 -22.81 45.41
C VAL A 717 -8.41 -21.39 45.73
N LYS A 718 -7.66 -20.65 46.56
CA LYS A 718 -7.96 -19.25 46.87
C LYS A 718 -7.93 -18.36 45.63
N ASN A 719 -6.94 -18.54 44.76
CA ASN A 719 -6.84 -17.80 43.50
C ASN A 719 -7.97 -18.13 42.52
N CYS A 720 -8.53 -19.35 42.57
CA CYS A 720 -9.61 -19.78 41.69
C CYS A 720 -10.94 -19.06 41.97
N TRP A 721 -11.16 -18.58 43.20
CA TRP A 721 -12.39 -17.90 43.58
C TRP A 721 -12.22 -16.39 43.87
N GLU A 722 -11.20 -15.75 43.30
CA GLU A 722 -11.03 -14.30 43.38
C GLU A 722 -12.30 -13.55 42.93
N GLU A 723 -12.57 -12.39 43.55
CA GLU A 723 -13.77 -11.59 43.24
C GLU A 723 -13.75 -11.08 41.81
N ASP A 724 -12.59 -10.63 41.36
CA ASP A 724 -12.34 -10.20 39.98
C ASP A 724 -12.11 -11.44 39.07
N PRO A 725 -12.95 -11.67 38.05
CA PRO A 725 -12.81 -12.80 37.13
C PRO A 725 -11.45 -12.83 36.39
N GLU A 726 -10.86 -11.67 36.11
CA GLU A 726 -9.60 -11.58 35.35
C GLU A 726 -8.39 -12.02 36.18
N LYS A 727 -8.46 -11.89 37.51
CA LYS A 727 -7.42 -12.36 38.43
C LYS A 727 -7.41 -13.89 38.59
N ARG A 728 -8.49 -14.56 38.22
CA ARG A 728 -8.58 -16.02 38.31
C ARG A 728 -7.69 -16.68 37.25
N PRO A 729 -6.89 -17.70 37.61
CA PRO A 729 -6.09 -18.45 36.65
C PRO A 729 -6.99 -19.20 35.65
N ASP A 730 -6.53 -19.40 34.42
CA ASP A 730 -7.20 -20.34 33.50
C ASP A 730 -6.90 -21.81 33.89
N PHE A 731 -7.68 -22.76 33.37
CA PHE A 731 -7.49 -24.17 33.69
C PHE A 731 -6.13 -24.71 33.26
N LYS A 732 -5.49 -24.16 32.22
CA LYS A 732 -4.15 -24.59 31.79
C LYS A 732 -3.08 -24.18 32.80
N LYS A 733 -3.19 -22.98 33.38
CA LYS A 733 -2.34 -22.47 34.44
C LYS A 733 -2.54 -23.26 35.73
N ILE A 734 -3.78 -23.62 36.07
CA ILE A 734 -4.09 -24.50 37.22
C ILE A 734 -3.47 -25.88 37.02
N GLU A 735 -3.57 -26.46 35.82
CA GLU A 735 -2.96 -27.76 35.44
C GLU A 735 -1.44 -27.74 35.65
N ASN A 736 -0.77 -26.73 35.12
CA ASN A 736 0.68 -26.57 35.25
C ASN A 736 1.12 -26.40 36.72
N THR A 737 0.37 -25.63 37.51
CA THR A 737 0.68 -25.41 38.92
C THR A 737 0.45 -26.68 39.75
N LEU A 738 -0.67 -27.39 39.58
CA LEU A 738 -0.93 -28.64 40.29
C LEU A 738 0.06 -29.74 39.91
N ALA A 739 0.47 -29.80 38.64
CA ALA A 739 1.48 -30.75 38.19
C ALA A 739 2.85 -30.51 38.86
N LYS A 740 3.22 -29.25 39.12
CA LYS A 740 4.41 -28.89 39.90
C LYS A 740 4.25 -29.27 41.38
N ILE A 741 3.13 -28.92 42.01
CA ILE A 741 2.86 -29.18 43.43
C ILE A 741 2.84 -30.69 43.74
N PHE A 742 2.22 -31.48 42.88
CA PHE A 742 2.13 -32.93 43.05
C PHE A 742 3.38 -33.69 42.56
N GLY A 743 4.41 -33.00 42.07
CA GLY A 743 5.64 -33.62 41.61
C GLY A 743 5.46 -34.47 40.35
N LEU A 744 4.40 -34.24 39.54
CA LEU A 744 4.17 -34.96 38.28
C LEU A 744 5.25 -34.68 37.22
N PHE A 745 6.13 -33.71 37.45
CA PHE A 745 7.31 -33.40 36.63
C PHE A 745 8.65 -33.92 37.22
N HIS A 746 8.67 -34.52 38.42
CA HIS A 746 9.86 -35.12 39.01
C HIS A 746 9.56 -36.53 39.56
N ASP A 747 9.46 -37.51 38.65
CA ASP A 747 10.31 -38.71 38.67
C ASP A 747 10.01 -39.58 37.43
N GLN A 748 10.68 -39.29 36.31
CA GLN A 748 10.87 -40.27 35.24
C GLN A 748 11.77 -41.45 35.68
N LYS A 749 12.25 -41.47 36.93
CA LYS A 749 13.13 -42.52 37.46
C LYS A 749 12.46 -43.49 38.45
N ASN A 750 11.21 -43.28 38.85
CA ASN A 750 10.50 -44.23 39.73
C ASN A 750 8.99 -44.32 39.45
N GLU A 751 8.58 -44.29 38.18
CA GLU A 751 7.37 -45.04 37.81
C GLU A 751 7.72 -46.53 38.01
N SER A 752 6.98 -47.23 38.89
CA SER A 752 7.05 -48.69 38.92
C SER A 752 6.83 -49.17 37.50
N TYR A 753 7.70 -50.05 36.99
CA TYR A 753 7.58 -50.66 35.67
C TYR A 753 6.14 -51.12 35.38
N MET A 754 5.42 -51.55 36.42
CA MET A 754 4.01 -51.91 36.39
C MET A 754 3.07 -50.75 36.03
N ASP A 755 3.28 -49.53 36.52
CA ASP A 755 2.44 -48.37 36.21
C ASP A 755 2.60 -47.93 34.75
N THR A 756 3.84 -47.95 34.24
CA THR A 756 4.12 -47.69 32.82
C THR A 756 3.52 -48.80 31.93
N LEU A 757 3.58 -50.06 32.35
CA LEU A 757 2.99 -51.20 31.64
C LEU A 757 1.46 -51.17 31.67
N ILE A 758 0.86 -50.85 32.82
CA ILE A 758 -0.59 -50.71 32.97
C ILE A 758 -1.10 -49.57 32.10
N ARG A 759 -0.41 -48.42 32.08
CA ARG A 759 -0.77 -47.29 31.21
C ARG A 759 -0.67 -47.67 29.74
N ARG A 760 0.39 -48.39 29.36
CA ARG A 760 0.62 -48.83 27.98
C ARG A 760 -0.38 -49.92 27.55
N LEU A 761 -0.73 -50.86 28.44
CA LEU A 761 -1.75 -51.88 28.22
C LEU A 761 -3.16 -51.27 28.15
N GLN A 762 -3.47 -50.29 28.99
CA GLN A 762 -4.73 -49.54 28.90
C GLN A 762 -4.82 -48.75 27.59
N LEU A 763 -3.71 -48.16 27.12
CA LEU A 763 -3.62 -47.51 25.81
C LEU A 763 -3.81 -48.50 24.67
N TYR A 764 -3.18 -49.67 24.72
CA TYR A 764 -3.34 -50.71 23.69
C TYR A 764 -4.76 -51.29 23.68
N SER A 765 -5.34 -51.58 24.84
CA SER A 765 -6.74 -52.03 24.95
C SER A 765 -7.70 -51.00 24.35
N ARG A 766 -7.46 -49.71 24.57
CA ARG A 766 -8.30 -48.62 24.02
C ARG A 766 -8.11 -48.42 22.52
N ASN A 767 -6.88 -48.48 22.03
CA ASN A 767 -6.64 -48.44 20.58
C ASN A 767 -7.29 -49.64 19.90
N LEU A 768 -7.25 -50.81 20.51
CA LEU A 768 -7.94 -51.99 20.02
C LEU A 768 -9.45 -51.81 20.04
N GLU A 769 -10.04 -51.32 21.14
CA GLU A 769 -11.48 -51.01 21.20
C GLU A 769 -11.89 -50.01 20.11
N HIS A 770 -11.13 -48.94 19.91
CA HIS A 770 -11.39 -47.94 18.87
C HIS A 770 -11.26 -48.53 17.46
N LEU A 771 -10.19 -49.29 17.19
CA LEU A 771 -9.99 -49.93 15.88
C LEU A 771 -11.05 -51.00 15.60
N VAL A 772 -11.48 -51.75 16.63
CA VAL A 772 -12.58 -52.71 16.53
C VAL A 772 -13.89 -51.99 16.25
N GLU A 773 -14.16 -50.88 16.93
CA GLU A 773 -15.39 -50.11 16.73
C GLU A 773 -15.42 -49.44 15.34
N GLU A 774 -14.30 -48.89 14.89
CA GLU A 774 -14.13 -48.34 13.53
C GLU A 774 -14.31 -49.42 12.46
N ARG A 775 -13.65 -50.58 12.59
CA ARG A 775 -13.87 -51.71 11.67
C ARG A 775 -15.31 -52.21 11.73
N THR A 776 -15.91 -52.31 12.91
CA THR A 776 -17.30 -52.77 13.06
C THR A 776 -18.28 -51.80 12.41
N GLN A 777 -18.02 -50.49 12.47
CA GLN A 777 -18.81 -49.48 11.76
C GLN A 777 -18.62 -49.57 10.25
N LEU A 778 -17.40 -49.78 9.76
CA LEU A 778 -17.14 -50.02 8.33
C LEU A 778 -17.83 -51.29 7.84
N TYR A 779 -17.75 -52.39 8.59
CA TYR A 779 -18.45 -53.64 8.28
C TYR A 779 -19.97 -53.46 8.28
N LYS A 780 -20.54 -52.73 9.25
CA LYS A 780 -21.97 -52.40 9.27
C LYS A 780 -22.35 -51.57 8.04
N ALA A 781 -21.56 -50.56 7.69
CA ALA A 781 -21.82 -49.73 6.52
C ALA A 781 -21.69 -50.50 5.19
N GLU A 782 -20.74 -51.42 5.07
CA GLU A 782 -20.56 -52.27 3.89
C GLU A 782 -21.70 -53.29 3.77
N ARG A 783 -22.11 -53.91 4.89
CA ARG A 783 -23.27 -54.81 4.94
C ARG A 783 -24.55 -54.07 4.56
N ASP A 784 -24.80 -52.91 5.16
CA ASP A 784 -25.98 -52.12 4.83
C ASP A 784 -25.94 -51.73 3.34
N ARG A 785 -24.78 -51.34 2.78
CA ARG A 785 -24.62 -51.09 1.33
C ARG A 785 -24.90 -52.33 0.49
N GLY A 786 -24.48 -53.51 0.93
CA GLY A 786 -24.79 -54.79 0.30
C GLY A 786 -26.29 -55.12 0.33
N ASP A 787 -26.96 -54.88 1.45
CA ASP A 787 -28.41 -55.04 1.60
C ASP A 787 -29.18 -54.04 0.70
N TRP A 788 -28.69 -52.80 0.58
CA TRP A 788 -29.21 -51.79 -0.36
C TRP A 788 -29.03 -52.22 -1.82
N ASP A 789 -27.85 -52.72 -2.20
CA ASP A 789 -27.57 -53.21 -3.57
C ASP A 789 -28.40 -54.46 -3.89
N TRP A 790 -28.62 -55.34 -2.91
CA TRP A 790 -29.49 -56.50 -3.03
C TRP A 790 -30.96 -56.08 -3.20
N GLN A 791 -31.45 -55.11 -2.43
CA GLN A 791 -32.79 -54.55 -2.62
C GLN A 791 -32.96 -53.88 -4.00
N ILE A 792 -31.98 -53.11 -4.46
CA ILE A 792 -32.02 -52.48 -5.80
C ILE A 792 -32.02 -53.54 -6.90
N ARG A 793 -31.16 -54.56 -6.83
CA ARG A 793 -31.14 -55.67 -7.80
C ARG A 793 -32.43 -56.47 -7.79
N THR A 794 -33.05 -56.65 -6.63
CA THR A 794 -34.34 -57.35 -6.51
C THR A 794 -35.46 -56.53 -7.14
N VAL A 795 -35.48 -55.21 -6.92
CA VAL A 795 -36.45 -54.29 -7.56
C VAL A 795 -36.23 -54.20 -9.08
N ASP A 796 -34.98 -54.16 -9.54
CA ASP A 796 -34.64 -54.12 -10.97
C ASP A 796 -34.96 -55.44 -11.70
N THR A 797 -34.89 -56.56 -10.99
CA THR A 797 -35.31 -57.88 -11.51
C THR A 797 -36.84 -57.99 -11.58
N VAL A 798 -37.57 -57.46 -10.59
CA VAL A 798 -39.04 -57.41 -10.60
C VAL A 798 -39.55 -56.50 -11.73
N TYR A 799 -38.92 -55.34 -11.97
CA TYR A 799 -39.28 -54.44 -13.08
C TYR A 799 -39.03 -55.05 -14.47
N LYS A 800 -38.01 -55.90 -14.62
CA LYS A 800 -37.73 -56.60 -15.88
C LYS A 800 -38.69 -57.75 -16.18
N ILE A 801 -39.34 -58.31 -15.17
CA ILE A 801 -40.36 -59.36 -15.33
C ILE A 801 -41.71 -58.75 -15.77
N ASP A 802 -42.08 -57.57 -15.28
CA ASP A 802 -43.30 -56.86 -15.69
C ASP A 802 -43.23 -56.25 -17.11
N ALA A 803 -42.03 -56.03 -17.65
CA ALA A 803 -41.82 -55.38 -18.95
C ALA A 803 -41.85 -56.33 -20.18
N GLY A 804 -42.17 -57.62 -20.01
CA GLY A 804 -42.47 -58.52 -21.14
C GLY A 804 -41.32 -58.76 -22.13
N VAL A 805 -40.05 -58.73 -21.69
CA VAL A 805 -38.90 -59.02 -22.57
C VAL A 805 -38.58 -60.52 -22.56
N PRO A 806 -38.56 -61.22 -23.71
CA PRO A 806 -38.24 -62.64 -23.77
C PRO A 806 -36.77 -62.90 -23.41
N LEU A 807 -36.56 -63.71 -22.37
CA LEU A 807 -35.26 -64.17 -21.88
C LEU A 807 -34.74 -65.32 -22.75
N VAL A 808 -34.15 -65.03 -23.91
CA VAL A 808 -33.30 -66.01 -24.61
C VAL A 808 -32.08 -65.28 -25.19
N ILE A 809 -30.90 -65.83 -24.87
CA ILE A 809 -29.56 -65.47 -25.38
C ILE A 809 -28.86 -64.28 -24.71
N GLN A 810 -28.57 -64.37 -23.40
CA GLN A 810 -27.35 -63.72 -22.86
C GLN A 810 -26.80 -64.34 -21.56
N MET A 811 -26.85 -65.66 -21.42
CA MET A 811 -26.33 -66.36 -20.22
C MET A 811 -25.07 -67.21 -20.45
N VAL A 812 -24.32 -67.00 -21.54
CA VAL A 812 -23.12 -67.84 -21.83
C VAL A 812 -21.79 -67.05 -21.86
N LYS A 813 -21.76 -65.75 -21.51
CA LYS A 813 -20.49 -64.99 -21.64
C LYS A 813 -19.84 -64.40 -20.39
N ASN A 814 -20.39 -64.56 -19.20
CA ASN A 814 -19.74 -64.04 -17.98
C ASN A 814 -19.76 -65.03 -16.80
N LEU A 815 -19.19 -66.22 -17.00
CA LEU A 815 -18.67 -67.02 -15.89
C LEU A 815 -17.18 -66.67 -15.72
N PRO A 816 -16.75 -66.13 -14.56
CA PRO A 816 -15.33 -66.03 -14.27
C PRO A 816 -14.76 -67.44 -14.06
N ALA A 817 -13.66 -67.72 -14.74
CA ALA A 817 -12.89 -68.94 -14.57
C ALA A 817 -12.44 -69.07 -13.11
N VAL A 818 -12.93 -70.12 -12.44
CA VAL A 818 -12.33 -70.63 -11.21
C VAL A 818 -11.05 -71.35 -11.64
N GLN A 819 -9.91 -70.75 -11.32
CA GLN A 819 -8.62 -71.43 -11.45
C GLN A 819 -8.46 -72.34 -10.23
N GLU A 820 -8.76 -73.63 -10.43
CA GLU A 820 -8.19 -74.69 -9.60
C GLU A 820 -6.70 -74.80 -9.91
N THR A 821 -5.87 -74.66 -8.87
CA THR A 821 -4.59 -75.34 -8.80
C THR A 821 -4.50 -76.00 -7.44
N GLN A 822 -4.64 -77.32 -7.45
CA GLN A 822 -4.25 -78.24 -6.39
C GLN A 822 -2.73 -78.26 -6.25
N ILE A 823 -2.30 -78.28 -4.98
CA ILE A 823 -1.24 -79.05 -4.28
C ILE A 823 -0.54 -78.14 -3.28
#